data_AF-A0A2Y8ZSL1-F1
#
_entry.id   AF-A0A2Y8ZSL1-F1
#
_cell.length_a   1.000
_cell.length_b   1.000
_cell.length_c   1.000
_cell.angle_alpha   90.00
_cell.angle_beta   90.00
_cell.angle_gamma   90.00
#
_symmetry.space_group_name_H-M   'P 1'
#
loop_
_entity.id
_entity.type
_entity.pdbx_description
1 polymer ?
#
loop_
_entity_poly.entity_id
_entity_poly.type
_entity_poly.pdbx_seq_one_letter_code
_entity_poly.pdbx_strand_id
1 'polypeptide(L)'
;MSLTSSQQAALDHLRKAYVGPEGGDEEVVWNPPNRRYAVGMLFPQEAIDRSESEHADDLDIEAEVETPGEVEERGAAVPVSEEWRPSSVAISFVTDRATAVCNLAGGTYEAVEGDGPPRWRRRPFFVEDLEMRRGRGPHQISVNGVGVEVGSRWRAYGSVYLATVFVRVREESSGDDRFDISKMLYQVALSVTLKDGGRFLEYDPARSFDVDDEAAELRLRYRDRKVYAVGHGMAADWTFEEDLCTRIWLDPVPSFVVPAVETLALEADTPEAGALELAHLAKLDANPDVVLASLEAFVDAFGLWVSEQDQRVVGFGADQNVARRIVDRSERAVTRMRESIALLRQPDQGHIRTSFALGMAAMRLQMRQSEMNQGGESGEPRWRPFQLGFLLVTLSSTIDETHADRKLVDLIWFPTGGGKTEAYLGLAAIEIFRRRLLYGVSGGGTAVITRYTLRLLTAQQFQRAASLVCAMELLRRPGEFGDARVRNMVPFSIGLWVGNEVTPGSRIEAKADLERLYKAARPEEANQFQVESCPWCGIALLPASRSEDRSKYGVRLVGRDVLVHCTSRDCHFSDELPVVVVDELIYEQPPTILLATVDKFARLQFNPDASRILGLGTTYRQPSMIIQDELHLLSGPLGTTVAVFDAVIQLLLSRGGSTPKIVASTATIRASDEQVKGLYGRKVALYPPSGLDGDRTFFSQPVSSGVGRLYVGLMPQALSQMSAVVAAAAPLLEIPEVLEADVDDTSTRDAYWTAVMYHNSLRELGRTGTLVVDDVNSRLRPRAERLGLSLRRVRADKVLELTSRRGPEELPNDLRALKRRADESDDAIDVVLSSNMLSVGIDIPRLALMLMVGQPRTTAEYIQATSRVGRGAVRGIVTTLFRSNRARDRSHFETFRGYHEALYRSVEPTSVTPWSLASRDRSLAGALVTLLRHTISSLTENAGASRMDLNDADLKAQIETLVSHFLAIVNDSDTSETANTDAAVWELLREWDNRAQRARLDGARLLYDRKGADDAALFKRFGQSGEGWLVADSMRSVEPGVAIDVREPFEE
;
A
#
# COMPACT_ATOMS: atom_id res chain seq x y z
N MET A 1 -24.63 -0.46 7.56
CA MET A 1 -23.56 -1.32 7.03
C MET A 1 -24.19 -2.65 6.72
N SER A 2 -24.02 -3.16 5.51
CA SER A 2 -24.87 -4.22 4.97
C SER A 2 -24.01 -5.34 4.41
N LEU A 3 -24.28 -6.57 4.83
CA LEU A 3 -23.66 -7.79 4.28
C LEU A 3 -24.39 -8.19 2.99
N THR A 4 -23.67 -8.68 1.99
CA THR A 4 -24.30 -9.42 0.88
C THR A 4 -24.76 -10.80 1.34
N SER A 5 -25.62 -11.48 0.56
CA SER A 5 -26.04 -12.86 0.85
C SER A 5 -24.84 -13.79 1.00
N SER A 6 -23.87 -13.71 0.08
CA SER A 6 -22.65 -14.52 0.12
C SER A 6 -21.78 -14.19 1.34
N GLN A 7 -21.65 -12.91 1.71
CA GLN A 7 -20.89 -12.52 2.90
C GLN A 7 -21.58 -12.99 4.19
N GLN A 8 -22.91 -12.94 4.25
CA GLN A 8 -23.69 -13.45 5.38
C GLN A 8 -23.53 -14.97 5.50
N ALA A 9 -23.70 -15.72 4.40
CA ALA A 9 -23.53 -17.17 4.39
C ALA A 9 -22.11 -17.60 4.80
N ALA A 10 -21.09 -16.90 4.30
CA ALA A 10 -19.71 -17.15 4.69
C ALA A 10 -19.44 -16.79 6.17
N LEU A 11 -19.96 -15.67 6.67
CA LEU A 11 -19.83 -15.29 8.09
C LEU A 11 -20.49 -16.32 9.00
N ASP A 12 -21.68 -16.79 8.65
CA ASP A 12 -22.41 -17.81 9.40
C ASP A 12 -21.66 -19.14 9.40
N HIS A 13 -21.09 -19.54 8.25
CA HIS A 13 -20.23 -20.71 8.14
C HIS A 13 -19.00 -20.61 9.05
N LEU A 14 -18.30 -19.47 9.01
CA LEU A 14 -17.14 -19.21 9.85
C LEU A 14 -17.54 -19.23 11.34
N ARG A 15 -18.59 -18.52 11.75
CA ARG A 15 -19.07 -18.51 13.15
C ARG A 15 -19.42 -19.91 13.67
N LYS A 16 -20.13 -20.72 12.87
CA LYS A 16 -20.43 -22.12 13.20
C LYS A 16 -19.17 -22.98 13.33
N ALA A 17 -18.16 -22.75 12.49
CA ALA A 17 -16.91 -23.50 12.53
C ALA A 17 -16.02 -23.12 13.73
N TYR A 18 -15.98 -21.85 14.13
CA TYR A 18 -15.08 -21.35 15.17
C TYR A 18 -15.67 -21.33 16.58
N VAL A 19 -16.91 -20.84 16.73
CA VAL A 19 -17.59 -20.73 18.03
C VAL A 19 -18.47 -21.96 18.26
N GLY A 20 -19.16 -22.40 17.21
CA GLY A 20 -20.22 -23.40 17.31
C GLY A 20 -21.50 -22.86 17.96
N PRO A 21 -22.45 -23.74 18.28
CA PRO A 21 -22.47 -25.15 17.89
C PRO A 21 -22.77 -25.32 16.40
N GLU A 22 -22.05 -26.22 15.72
CA GLU A 22 -22.25 -26.51 14.30
C GLU A 22 -23.46 -27.43 14.07
N GLY A 23 -23.77 -28.31 15.04
CA GLY A 23 -24.88 -29.27 15.02
C GLY A 23 -26.15 -28.82 15.76
N GLY A 24 -26.28 -27.55 16.13
CA GLY A 24 -27.43 -27.00 16.87
C GLY A 24 -27.35 -27.15 18.39
N ASP A 25 -28.45 -26.84 19.09
CA ASP A 25 -28.42 -26.61 20.54
C ASP A 25 -28.03 -27.83 21.39
N GLU A 26 -28.38 -29.03 20.93
CA GLU A 26 -28.15 -30.32 21.61
C GLU A 26 -27.13 -31.18 20.85
N GLU A 27 -26.19 -30.54 20.14
CA GLU A 27 -25.24 -31.27 19.31
C GLU A 27 -24.43 -32.30 20.09
N VAL A 28 -24.10 -33.41 19.41
CA VAL A 28 -23.19 -34.44 19.92
C VAL A 28 -21.92 -34.42 19.11
N VAL A 29 -20.78 -34.24 19.78
CA VAL A 29 -19.46 -34.14 19.15
C VAL A 29 -18.58 -35.32 19.56
N TRP A 30 -17.77 -35.82 18.63
CA TRP A 30 -16.91 -37.01 18.83
C TRP A 30 -15.46 -36.68 19.20
N ASN A 31 -15.08 -35.41 19.07
CA ASN A 31 -13.81 -34.88 19.57
C ASN A 31 -14.10 -33.99 20.78
N PRO A 32 -13.14 -33.83 21.71
CA PRO A 32 -13.23 -32.83 22.76
C PRO A 32 -13.71 -31.48 22.19
N PRO A 33 -14.76 -30.85 22.75
CA PRO A 33 -15.35 -29.63 22.20
C PRO A 33 -14.33 -28.48 22.09
N ASN A 34 -13.39 -28.38 23.04
CA ASN A 34 -12.27 -27.42 23.04
C ASN A 34 -11.21 -27.67 21.95
N ARG A 35 -11.24 -28.82 21.26
CA ARG A 35 -10.44 -29.09 20.06
C ARG A 35 -11.24 -28.93 18.77
N ARG A 36 -12.58 -28.88 18.87
CA ARG A 36 -13.48 -28.64 17.74
C ARG A 36 -13.63 -27.15 17.47
N TYR A 37 -13.96 -26.39 18.51
CA TYR A 37 -14.12 -24.94 18.48
C TYR A 37 -12.85 -24.25 18.96
N ALA A 38 -12.65 -23.02 18.49
CA ALA A 38 -11.41 -22.28 18.70
C ALA A 38 -11.58 -21.05 19.60
N VAL A 39 -12.80 -20.53 19.77
CA VAL A 39 -13.07 -19.28 20.49
C VAL A 39 -14.37 -19.37 21.29
N GLY A 40 -14.62 -18.39 22.15
CA GLY A 40 -15.89 -18.31 22.89
C GLY A 40 -15.94 -19.19 24.15
N MET A 41 -14.79 -19.63 24.67
CA MET A 41 -14.68 -20.57 25.79
C MET A 41 -14.16 -19.90 27.05
N LEU A 42 -14.61 -20.38 28.21
CA LEU A 42 -14.01 -20.08 29.52
C LEU A 42 -13.56 -21.37 30.20
N PHE A 43 -12.31 -21.37 30.63
CA PHE A 43 -11.63 -22.51 31.25
C PHE A 43 -11.75 -22.47 32.79
N PRO A 44 -11.65 -23.62 33.47
CA PRO A 44 -11.51 -23.63 34.92
C PRO A 44 -10.20 -22.95 35.34
N GLN A 45 -10.13 -22.47 36.58
CA GLN A 45 -8.96 -21.78 37.13
C GLN A 45 -7.82 -22.79 37.34
N GLU A 46 -6.63 -22.48 36.82
CA GLU A 46 -5.42 -23.22 37.16
C GLU A 46 -5.10 -23.02 38.65
N ALA A 47 -4.67 -24.08 39.33
CA ALA A 47 -4.27 -24.00 40.72
C ALA A 47 -3.00 -23.13 40.83
N ILE A 48 -3.17 -21.87 41.25
CA ILE A 48 -2.04 -20.96 41.45
C ILE A 48 -1.23 -21.47 42.64
N ASP A 49 -0.01 -21.93 42.40
CA ASP A 49 0.99 -22.09 43.45
C ASP A 49 1.35 -20.66 43.92
N ARG A 50 0.91 -20.29 45.13
CA ARG A 50 0.97 -18.90 45.63
C ARG A 50 2.39 -18.39 45.93
N SER A 51 3.44 -19.08 45.50
CA SER A 51 4.84 -18.73 45.77
C SER A 51 5.47 -17.78 44.76
N GLU A 52 4.93 -17.63 43.54
CA GLU A 52 5.56 -16.80 42.50
C GLU A 52 5.02 -15.36 42.43
N SER A 53 3.93 -15.06 43.13
CA SER A 53 3.28 -13.72 43.09
C SER A 53 4.00 -12.63 43.88
N GLU A 54 5.10 -12.92 44.59
CA GLU A 54 5.86 -11.92 45.36
C GLU A 54 7.10 -11.36 44.65
N HIS A 55 7.40 -11.75 43.40
CA HIS A 55 8.61 -11.30 42.69
C HIS A 55 8.34 -10.57 41.35
N ALA A 56 7.10 -10.16 41.09
CA ALA A 56 6.70 -9.55 39.81
C ALA A 56 6.76 -8.01 39.77
N ASP A 57 7.30 -7.34 40.79
CA ASP A 57 7.29 -5.87 40.88
C ASP A 57 8.58 -5.16 40.41
N ASP A 58 9.64 -5.88 40.02
CA ASP A 58 10.85 -5.26 39.45
C ASP A 58 11.30 -6.01 38.18
N LEU A 59 10.69 -5.68 37.04
CA LEU A 59 11.31 -5.89 35.73
C LEU A 59 11.43 -4.53 35.05
N ASP A 60 12.62 -3.94 35.18
CA ASP A 60 13.04 -2.77 34.43
C ASP A 60 12.80 -3.01 32.94
N ILE A 61 11.94 -2.18 32.36
CA ILE A 61 11.72 -2.12 30.92
C ILE A 61 12.90 -1.35 30.34
N GLU A 62 13.97 -2.04 29.98
CA GLU A 62 14.98 -1.47 29.09
C GLU A 62 14.38 -1.30 27.70
N ALA A 63 14.17 -0.04 27.32
CA ALA A 63 13.76 0.35 25.98
C ALA A 63 14.95 0.21 25.03
N GLU A 64 15.02 -0.89 24.28
CA GLU A 64 15.92 -0.99 23.15
C GLU A 64 15.43 -0.14 21.96
N VAL A 65 16.35 0.66 21.42
CA VAL A 65 16.11 1.56 20.29
C VAL A 65 15.97 0.74 18.99
N GLU A 66 14.75 0.70 18.46
CA GLU A 66 14.40 0.02 17.20
C GLU A 66 15.04 0.70 15.98
N THR A 67 15.77 -0.07 15.16
CA THR A 67 16.20 0.34 13.82
C THR A 67 15.22 -0.19 12.76
N PRO A 68 14.76 0.64 11.80
CA PRO A 68 13.79 0.22 10.80
C PRO A 68 14.49 -0.37 9.57
N GLY A 69 14.38 -1.68 9.37
CA GLY A 69 14.78 -2.33 8.11
C GLY A 69 15.07 -3.81 8.32
N GLU A 70 14.19 -4.66 7.78
CA GLU A 70 14.39 -6.10 7.52
C GLU A 70 15.52 -6.79 8.32
N VAL A 71 15.24 -7.18 9.58
CA VAL A 71 16.06 -8.17 10.28
C VAL A 71 15.16 -9.27 10.82
N GLU A 72 15.48 -10.50 10.43
CA GLU A 72 14.91 -11.73 10.95
C GLU A 72 14.97 -11.74 12.48
N GLU A 73 13.85 -12.05 13.14
CA GLU A 73 13.77 -12.26 14.59
C GLU A 73 14.69 -13.44 15.01
N ARG A 74 15.97 -13.15 15.22
CA ARG A 74 16.84 -13.94 16.11
C ARG A 74 16.67 -13.37 17.50
N GLY A 75 16.06 -14.15 18.40
CA GLY A 75 16.05 -13.81 19.83
C GLY A 75 14.69 -13.57 20.44
N ALA A 76 13.63 -14.26 20.01
CA ALA A 76 12.60 -14.66 20.96
C ALA A 76 12.75 -16.18 21.11
N ALA A 77 13.39 -16.61 22.20
CA ALA A 77 13.08 -17.92 22.73
C ALA A 77 11.57 -17.92 22.95
N VAL A 78 10.84 -18.52 22.02
CA VAL A 78 9.40 -18.75 22.16
C VAL A 78 9.27 -19.51 23.47
N PRO A 79 8.60 -18.97 24.52
CA PRO A 79 8.21 -19.79 25.63
C PRO A 79 7.32 -20.88 25.04
N VAL A 80 7.83 -22.10 25.02
CA VAL A 80 7.05 -23.29 24.75
C VAL A 80 6.18 -23.46 26.00
N SER A 81 4.86 -23.29 25.86
CA SER A 81 3.87 -23.06 26.94
C SER A 81 3.83 -21.58 27.37
N GLU A 82 2.79 -20.81 27.07
CA GLU A 82 1.42 -21.00 27.57
C GLU A 82 0.36 -20.88 26.46
N GLU A 83 -0.50 -21.87 26.36
CA GLU A 83 -1.76 -21.77 25.63
C GLU A 83 -2.70 -20.85 26.42
N TRP A 84 -3.10 -19.69 25.85
CA TRP A 84 -4.01 -18.77 26.55
C TRP A 84 -5.37 -19.44 26.81
N ARG A 85 -5.66 -19.71 28.09
CA ARG A 85 -6.85 -20.40 28.62
C ARG A 85 -7.63 -19.47 29.56
N PRO A 86 -8.43 -18.52 29.04
CA PRO A 86 -9.09 -17.54 29.87
C PRO A 86 -10.16 -18.18 30.77
N SER A 87 -10.11 -17.93 32.07
CA SER A 87 -11.17 -18.32 33.02
C SER A 87 -12.21 -17.22 33.24
N SER A 88 -12.01 -16.05 32.62
CA SER A 88 -12.94 -14.92 32.69
C SER A 88 -12.93 -14.07 31.42
N VAL A 89 -14.03 -13.36 31.20
CA VAL A 89 -14.18 -12.30 30.18
C VAL A 89 -14.92 -11.11 30.79
N ALA A 90 -14.72 -9.93 30.21
CA ALA A 90 -15.40 -8.72 30.67
C ALA A 90 -15.71 -7.74 29.55
N ILE A 91 -16.68 -6.86 29.77
CA ILE A 91 -17.03 -5.74 28.92
C ILE A 91 -17.00 -4.45 29.74
N SER A 92 -16.32 -3.43 29.23
CA SER A 92 -16.21 -2.11 29.86
C SER A 92 -16.94 -1.06 29.04
N PHE A 93 -17.67 -0.16 29.71
CA PHE A 93 -18.48 0.89 29.08
C PHE A 93 -18.64 2.10 30.01
N VAL A 94 -19.00 3.25 29.44
CA VAL A 94 -19.30 4.48 30.20
C VAL A 94 -20.80 4.72 30.22
N THR A 95 -21.35 5.11 31.37
CA THR A 95 -22.78 5.40 31.52
C THR A 95 -23.05 6.48 32.57
N ASP A 96 -24.19 7.16 32.45
CA ASP A 96 -24.72 8.13 33.41
C ASP A 96 -25.48 7.49 34.58
N ARG A 97 -25.64 6.16 34.59
CA ARG A 97 -26.32 5.41 35.66
C ARG A 97 -25.35 4.54 36.44
N ALA A 98 -25.64 4.34 37.73
CA ALA A 98 -24.88 3.44 38.61
C ALA A 98 -25.43 1.98 38.61
N THR A 99 -26.22 1.64 37.60
CA THR A 99 -26.95 0.38 37.45
C THR A 99 -26.94 -0.06 35.98
N ALA A 100 -26.85 -1.36 35.74
CA ALA A 100 -26.94 -1.97 34.42
C ALA A 100 -27.59 -3.37 34.53
N VAL A 101 -28.11 -3.89 33.42
CA VAL A 101 -28.70 -5.24 33.35
C VAL A 101 -27.82 -6.10 32.48
N CYS A 102 -27.47 -7.28 32.98
CA CYS A 102 -26.59 -8.22 32.32
C CYS A 102 -27.37 -9.49 31.95
N ASN A 103 -27.23 -9.94 30.71
CA ASN A 103 -27.73 -11.22 30.22
C ASN A 103 -26.54 -12.10 29.83
N LEU A 104 -26.56 -13.36 30.26
CA LEU A 104 -25.51 -14.34 30.01
C LEU A 104 -26.11 -15.60 29.36
N ALA A 105 -25.54 -16.03 28.24
CA ALA A 105 -25.90 -17.27 27.55
C ALA A 105 -24.65 -18.10 27.24
N GLY A 106 -24.84 -19.39 26.99
CA GLY A 106 -23.78 -20.27 26.52
C GLY A 106 -24.20 -21.73 26.50
N GLY A 107 -23.22 -22.63 26.48
CA GLY A 107 -23.41 -24.06 26.63
C GLY A 107 -22.36 -24.70 27.52
N THR A 108 -22.71 -25.84 28.11
CA THR A 108 -21.77 -26.79 28.73
C THR A 108 -21.75 -28.08 27.93
N TYR A 109 -20.71 -28.90 28.08
CA TYR A 109 -20.65 -30.22 27.44
C TYR A 109 -20.47 -31.31 28.47
N GLU A 110 -21.31 -32.33 28.39
CA GLU A 110 -21.24 -33.50 29.25
C GLU A 110 -20.82 -34.73 28.44
N ALA A 111 -20.00 -35.59 29.04
CA ALA A 111 -19.65 -36.87 28.43
C ALA A 111 -20.90 -37.76 28.37
N VAL A 112 -21.16 -38.37 27.21
CA VAL A 112 -22.25 -39.33 27.07
C VAL A 112 -21.72 -40.72 27.37
N GLU A 113 -22.19 -41.32 28.46
CA GLU A 113 -21.82 -42.67 28.88
C GLU A 113 -22.32 -43.74 27.87
N GLY A 114 -21.51 -44.78 27.64
CA GLY A 114 -21.83 -45.92 26.78
C GLY A 114 -20.60 -46.62 26.16
N ASP A 115 -20.79 -47.80 25.56
CA ASP A 115 -19.74 -48.65 24.95
C ASP A 115 -19.16 -48.14 23.61
N GLY A 116 -19.30 -46.84 23.31
CA GLY A 116 -18.85 -46.22 22.05
C GLY A 116 -17.61 -45.33 22.21
N PRO A 117 -17.07 -44.77 21.10
CA PRO A 117 -16.04 -43.75 21.19
C PRO A 117 -16.51 -42.55 22.02
N PRO A 118 -15.59 -41.85 22.73
CA PRO A 118 -15.94 -40.70 23.55
C PRO A 118 -16.75 -39.69 22.75
N ARG A 119 -17.87 -39.27 23.32
CA ARG A 119 -18.77 -38.28 22.71
C ARG A 119 -19.29 -37.34 23.79
N TRP A 120 -19.48 -36.09 23.41
CA TRP A 120 -19.92 -35.03 24.32
C TRP A 120 -21.20 -34.41 23.80
N ARG A 121 -22.21 -34.28 24.67
CA ARG A 121 -23.48 -33.64 24.35
C ARG A 121 -23.49 -32.22 24.92
N ARG A 122 -23.83 -31.25 24.06
CA ARG A 122 -24.05 -29.86 24.47
C ARG A 122 -25.32 -29.73 25.31
N ARG A 123 -25.29 -28.91 26.35
CA ARG A 123 -26.47 -28.42 27.08
C ARG A 123 -26.47 -26.88 27.09
N PRO A 124 -27.44 -26.20 26.45
CA PRO A 124 -27.54 -24.75 26.50
C PRO A 124 -27.90 -24.25 27.90
N PHE A 125 -27.56 -23.00 28.19
CA PHE A 125 -28.08 -22.28 29.36
C PHE A 125 -28.31 -20.81 29.03
N PHE A 126 -29.20 -20.18 29.79
CA PHE A 126 -29.52 -18.77 29.65
C PHE A 126 -29.90 -18.16 31.00
N VAL A 127 -29.33 -17.00 31.31
CA VAL A 127 -29.53 -16.26 32.55
C VAL A 127 -29.83 -14.80 32.19
N GLU A 128 -31.05 -14.37 32.46
CA GLU A 128 -31.54 -13.03 32.12
C GLU A 128 -31.61 -12.11 33.34
N ASP A 129 -31.64 -10.82 33.04
CA ASP A 129 -32.01 -9.75 33.95
C ASP A 129 -31.16 -9.65 35.23
N LEU A 130 -29.87 -10.03 35.15
CA LEU A 130 -28.95 -9.87 36.28
C LEU A 130 -28.64 -8.38 36.50
N GLU A 131 -29.25 -7.80 37.54
CA GLU A 131 -29.01 -6.41 37.91
C GLU A 131 -27.59 -6.23 38.50
N MET A 132 -26.78 -5.43 37.81
CA MET A 132 -25.48 -4.94 38.23
C MET A 132 -25.63 -3.55 38.85
N ARG A 133 -25.08 -3.35 40.05
CA ARG A 133 -25.17 -2.07 40.77
C ARG A 133 -23.86 -1.75 41.48
N ARG A 134 -23.47 -0.48 41.49
CA ARG A 134 -22.31 -0.01 42.27
C ARG A 134 -22.45 -0.40 43.74
N GLY A 135 -21.42 -1.06 44.28
CA GLY A 135 -21.36 -1.49 45.68
C GLY A 135 -22.05 -2.84 45.97
N ARG A 136 -22.70 -3.46 44.98
CA ARG A 136 -23.20 -4.84 45.09
C ARG A 136 -22.06 -5.82 44.77
N GLY A 137 -21.93 -6.87 45.57
CA GLY A 137 -21.02 -7.98 45.28
C GLY A 137 -21.43 -8.78 44.04
N PRO A 138 -20.56 -9.66 43.53
CA PRO A 138 -20.87 -10.49 42.38
C PRO A 138 -21.99 -11.50 42.69
N HIS A 139 -22.77 -11.84 41.68
CA HIS A 139 -23.74 -12.93 41.72
C HIS A 139 -23.02 -14.25 41.53
N GLN A 140 -23.30 -15.21 42.41
CA GLN A 140 -22.81 -16.58 42.28
C GLN A 140 -23.96 -17.46 41.81
N ILE A 141 -23.79 -18.08 40.65
CA ILE A 141 -24.80 -18.93 40.01
C ILE A 141 -24.16 -20.28 39.63
N SER A 142 -24.99 -21.29 39.41
CA SER A 142 -24.57 -22.56 38.84
C SER A 142 -25.34 -22.81 37.55
N VAL A 143 -24.63 -23.08 36.45
CA VAL A 143 -25.21 -23.37 35.13
C VAL A 143 -24.83 -24.79 34.74
N ASN A 144 -25.81 -25.67 34.63
CA ASN A 144 -25.61 -27.09 34.32
C ASN A 144 -24.49 -27.76 35.15
N GLY A 145 -24.40 -27.43 36.44
CA GLY A 145 -23.40 -27.99 37.36
C GLY A 145 -22.06 -27.23 37.43
N VAL A 146 -21.84 -26.21 36.59
CA VAL A 146 -20.62 -25.38 36.59
C VAL A 146 -20.84 -24.13 37.45
N GLY A 147 -19.96 -23.86 38.41
CA GLY A 147 -19.97 -22.64 39.23
C GLY A 147 -19.48 -21.42 38.46
N VAL A 148 -20.33 -20.40 38.37
CA VAL A 148 -20.06 -19.16 37.62
C VAL A 148 -20.30 -17.94 38.49
N GLU A 149 -19.42 -16.96 38.35
CA GLU A 149 -19.52 -15.67 39.01
C GLU A 149 -19.72 -14.56 37.98
N VAL A 150 -20.78 -13.75 38.17
CA VAL A 150 -21.08 -12.58 37.33
C VAL A 150 -21.06 -11.33 38.19
N GLY A 151 -20.16 -10.41 37.90
CA GLY A 151 -19.94 -9.22 38.73
C GLY A 151 -19.75 -7.95 37.94
N SER A 152 -19.67 -6.83 38.67
CA SER A 152 -19.37 -5.53 38.07
C SER A 152 -18.43 -4.71 38.94
N ARG A 153 -17.53 -3.96 38.31
CA ARG A 153 -16.64 -2.97 38.94
C ARG A 153 -16.97 -1.59 38.40
N TRP A 154 -17.15 -0.62 39.30
CA TRP A 154 -17.57 0.73 38.95
C TRP A 154 -16.53 1.76 39.42
N ARG A 155 -16.14 2.68 38.54
CA ARG A 155 -15.27 3.82 38.85
C ARG A 155 -16.00 5.11 38.51
N ALA A 156 -15.99 6.08 39.41
CA ALA A 156 -16.58 7.40 39.14
C ALA A 156 -15.63 8.21 38.24
N TYR A 157 -16.17 8.85 37.21
CA TYR A 157 -15.44 9.69 36.27
C TYR A 157 -16.24 10.98 36.05
N GLY A 158 -15.94 12.03 36.82
CA GLY A 158 -16.77 13.24 36.86
C GLY A 158 -18.21 12.92 37.30
N SER A 159 -19.20 13.29 36.49
CA SER A 159 -20.62 13.01 36.73
C SER A 159 -21.10 11.66 36.16
N VAL A 160 -20.21 10.85 35.58
CA VAL A 160 -20.54 9.57 34.93
C VAL A 160 -19.77 8.41 35.58
N TYR A 161 -20.06 7.19 35.15
CA TYR A 161 -19.45 5.96 35.66
C TYR A 161 -18.79 5.17 34.54
N LEU A 162 -17.55 4.75 34.77
CA LEU A 162 -16.91 3.68 34.01
C LEU A 162 -17.23 2.36 34.71
N ALA A 163 -17.94 1.48 34.01
CA ALA A 163 -18.38 0.19 34.51
C ALA A 163 -17.72 -0.95 33.72
N THR A 164 -17.26 -1.98 34.42
CA THR A 164 -16.78 -3.23 33.83
C THR A 164 -17.61 -4.38 34.37
N VAL A 165 -18.37 -5.05 33.50
CA VAL A 165 -19.14 -6.26 33.84
C VAL A 165 -18.34 -7.47 33.41
N PHE A 166 -18.19 -8.46 34.29
CA PHE A 166 -17.35 -9.63 34.04
C PHE A 166 -18.08 -10.93 34.37
N VAL A 167 -17.65 -12.00 33.71
CA VAL A 167 -18.05 -13.40 33.96
C VAL A 167 -16.80 -14.21 34.22
N ARG A 168 -16.84 -15.04 35.27
CA ARG A 168 -15.70 -15.87 35.70
C ARG A 168 -16.16 -17.27 36.06
N VAL A 169 -15.45 -18.29 35.56
CA VAL A 169 -15.61 -19.67 35.99
C VAL A 169 -14.91 -19.86 37.34
N ARG A 170 -15.57 -20.56 38.27
CA ARG A 170 -15.06 -20.82 39.63
C ARG A 170 -14.57 -22.23 39.84
N GLU A 171 -14.74 -23.10 38.87
CA GLU A 171 -14.22 -24.46 38.91
C GLU A 171 -12.69 -24.45 38.89
N GLU A 172 -12.08 -25.39 39.60
CA GLU A 172 -10.64 -25.61 39.58
C GLU A 172 -10.27 -26.65 38.52
N SER A 173 -9.19 -26.37 37.79
CA SER A 173 -8.67 -27.28 36.78
C SER A 173 -8.19 -28.57 37.44
N SER A 174 -8.48 -29.69 36.81
CA SER A 174 -7.94 -31.00 37.22
C SER A 174 -6.53 -31.26 36.67
N GLY A 175 -6.00 -30.36 35.83
CA GLY A 175 -4.75 -30.56 35.09
C GLY A 175 -4.89 -31.49 33.86
N ASP A 176 -6.07 -32.06 33.62
CA ASP A 176 -6.36 -32.90 32.45
C ASP A 176 -7.61 -32.36 31.73
N ASP A 177 -7.37 -31.87 30.50
CA ASP A 177 -8.37 -31.29 29.61
C ASP A 177 -9.63 -32.17 29.48
N ARG A 178 -9.51 -33.50 29.50
CA ARG A 178 -10.64 -34.40 29.31
C ARG A 178 -11.65 -34.31 30.45
N PHE A 179 -11.18 -34.17 31.68
CA PHE A 179 -12.05 -34.02 32.85
C PHE A 179 -12.54 -32.59 33.00
N ASP A 180 -11.76 -31.61 32.52
CA ASP A 180 -12.10 -30.20 32.60
C ASP A 180 -13.18 -29.75 31.59
N ILE A 181 -13.42 -30.49 30.50
CA ILE A 181 -14.49 -30.18 29.53
C ILE A 181 -15.85 -29.94 30.21
N SER A 182 -16.19 -30.74 31.22
CA SER A 182 -17.47 -30.61 31.95
C SER A 182 -17.54 -29.41 32.89
N LYS A 183 -16.38 -28.77 33.17
CA LYS A 183 -16.22 -27.59 34.02
C LYS A 183 -16.08 -26.29 33.21
N MET A 184 -16.03 -26.38 31.88
CA MET A 184 -15.86 -25.25 30.97
C MET A 184 -17.21 -24.65 30.57
N LEU A 185 -17.19 -23.37 30.21
CA LEU A 185 -18.28 -22.75 29.45
C LEU A 185 -17.87 -22.60 27.99
N TYR A 186 -18.80 -22.86 27.09
CA TYR A 186 -18.65 -22.73 25.65
C TYR A 186 -19.67 -21.75 25.10
N GLN A 187 -19.35 -21.13 23.95
CA GLN A 187 -20.20 -20.15 23.28
C GLN A 187 -20.69 -19.04 24.23
N VAL A 188 -19.80 -18.56 25.11
CA VAL A 188 -20.15 -17.55 26.12
C VAL A 188 -20.57 -16.27 25.43
N ALA A 189 -21.81 -15.86 25.65
CA ALA A 189 -22.39 -14.61 25.17
C ALA A 189 -22.82 -13.75 26.35
N LEU A 190 -22.12 -12.63 26.54
CA LEU A 190 -22.40 -11.63 27.57
C LEU A 190 -22.95 -10.38 26.92
N SER A 191 -24.11 -9.89 27.37
CA SER A 191 -24.66 -8.61 26.90
C SER A 191 -25.18 -7.76 28.03
N VAL A 192 -25.13 -6.44 27.83
CA VAL A 192 -25.51 -5.44 28.82
C VAL A 192 -26.48 -4.44 28.19
N THR A 193 -27.54 -4.11 28.94
CA THR A 193 -28.49 -3.04 28.65
C THR A 193 -28.61 -2.11 29.86
N LEU A 194 -29.15 -0.91 29.65
CA LEU A 194 -29.40 0.06 30.72
C LEU A 194 -30.90 0.18 31.00
N LYS A 195 -31.25 0.37 32.28
CA LYS A 195 -32.63 0.63 32.73
C LYS A 195 -32.86 2.14 32.90
N ASP A 196 -34.14 2.52 33.04
CA ASP A 196 -34.59 3.87 33.44
C ASP A 196 -34.08 5.02 32.56
N GLY A 197 -34.01 4.77 31.24
CA GLY A 197 -33.53 5.75 30.25
C GLY A 197 -32.06 6.12 30.38
N GLY A 198 -31.24 5.28 31.03
CA GLY A 198 -29.79 5.43 31.08
C GLY A 198 -29.15 5.34 29.69
N ARG A 199 -28.01 6.01 29.52
CA ARG A 199 -27.32 6.09 28.23
C ARG A 199 -25.93 5.48 28.30
N PHE A 200 -25.57 4.73 27.27
CA PHE A 200 -24.17 4.44 26.99
C PHE A 200 -23.54 5.71 26.42
N LEU A 201 -22.41 6.09 26.98
CA LEU A 201 -21.65 7.27 26.57
C LEU A 201 -20.38 6.81 25.84
N GLU A 202 -19.76 7.74 25.13
CA GLU A 202 -18.50 7.49 24.46
C GLU A 202 -17.44 7.02 25.46
N TYR A 203 -16.90 5.83 25.18
CA TYR A 203 -15.71 5.31 25.79
C TYR A 203 -14.51 5.98 25.13
N ASP A 204 -14.14 7.16 25.64
CA ASP A 204 -13.00 7.94 25.15
C ASP A 204 -11.74 7.60 25.97
N PRO A 205 -10.84 6.73 25.46
CA PRO A 205 -9.57 6.45 26.13
C PRO A 205 -8.55 7.61 26.01
N ALA A 206 -8.83 8.64 25.19
CA ALA A 206 -7.81 9.49 24.58
C ALA A 206 -8.09 11.00 24.70
N ARG A 207 -8.62 11.47 25.82
CA ARG A 207 -8.78 12.92 26.07
C ARG A 207 -7.47 13.71 26.30
N SER A 208 -6.33 13.14 25.93
CA SER A 208 -4.97 13.68 26.06
C SER A 208 -4.11 12.79 25.16
N PHE A 209 -3.60 13.16 23.98
CA PHE A 209 -2.83 14.34 23.62
C PHE A 209 -3.04 14.58 22.10
N ASP A 210 -3.53 15.76 21.69
CA ASP A 210 -3.40 16.16 20.28
C ASP A 210 -1.90 16.45 20.06
N VAL A 211 -1.19 15.49 19.46
CA VAL A 211 0.26 15.58 19.23
C VAL A 211 0.59 16.56 18.10
N ASP A 212 -0.32 16.68 17.12
CA ASP A 212 -0.14 17.47 15.90
C ASP A 212 -1.48 18.00 15.33
N ASP A 213 -1.40 18.93 14.37
CA ASP A 213 -2.57 19.57 13.73
C ASP A 213 -3.44 18.59 12.92
N GLU A 214 -2.84 17.53 12.35
CA GLU A 214 -3.53 16.52 11.56
C GLU A 214 -4.35 15.57 12.44
N ALA A 215 -3.87 15.24 13.64
CA ALA A 215 -4.57 14.45 14.65
C ALA A 215 -5.85 15.16 15.11
N ALA A 216 -5.78 16.48 15.31
CA ALA A 216 -6.95 17.31 15.64
C ALA A 216 -7.99 17.28 14.49
N GLU A 217 -7.54 17.34 13.23
CA GLU A 217 -8.42 17.24 12.06
C GLU A 217 -9.08 15.86 11.92
N LEU A 218 -8.32 14.79 12.13
CA LEU A 218 -8.85 13.42 12.12
C LEU A 218 -9.89 13.23 13.24
N ARG A 219 -9.66 13.77 14.44
CA ARG A 219 -10.64 13.76 15.53
C ARG A 219 -11.94 14.44 15.12
N LEU A 220 -11.85 15.63 14.51
CA LEU A 220 -13.03 16.37 14.03
C LEU A 220 -13.78 15.60 12.95
N ARG A 221 -13.07 15.06 11.94
CA ARG A 221 -13.68 14.34 10.81
C ARG A 221 -14.38 13.06 11.24
N TYR A 222 -13.79 12.30 12.16
CA TYR A 222 -14.33 11.03 12.65
C TYR A 222 -15.10 11.16 13.98
N ARG A 223 -15.53 12.37 14.37
CA ARG A 223 -16.25 12.64 15.64
C ARG A 223 -17.54 11.83 15.84
N ASP A 224 -18.18 11.41 14.75
CA ASP A 224 -19.41 10.61 14.79
C ASP A 224 -19.12 9.11 14.93
N ARG A 225 -17.84 8.69 14.85
CA ARG A 225 -17.38 7.30 15.03
C ARG A 225 -16.99 7.06 16.48
N LYS A 226 -18.01 6.91 17.33
CA LYS A 226 -17.85 6.74 18.77
C LYS A 226 -17.73 5.28 19.17
N VAL A 227 -16.81 5.00 20.08
CA VAL A 227 -16.69 3.69 20.74
C VAL A 227 -17.58 3.71 21.98
N TYR A 228 -18.46 2.73 22.16
CA TYR A 228 -19.37 2.66 23.32
C TYR A 228 -18.96 1.62 24.37
N ALA A 229 -18.19 0.61 23.95
CA ALA A 229 -17.69 -0.44 24.83
C ALA A 229 -16.36 -0.99 24.34
N VAL A 230 -15.58 -1.54 25.26
CA VAL A 230 -14.34 -2.30 25.00
C VAL A 230 -14.46 -3.65 25.68
N GLY A 231 -14.16 -4.71 24.94
CA GLY A 231 -14.18 -6.08 25.47
C GLY A 231 -12.83 -6.47 26.06
N HIS A 232 -12.83 -7.49 26.91
CA HIS A 232 -11.64 -8.06 27.55
C HIS A 232 -11.70 -9.57 27.38
N GLY A 233 -10.74 -10.13 26.65
CA GLY A 233 -10.73 -11.53 26.20
C GLY A 233 -11.72 -11.87 25.07
N MET A 234 -12.63 -10.97 24.74
CA MET A 234 -13.51 -11.00 23.56
C MET A 234 -13.64 -9.57 23.02
N ALA A 235 -14.00 -9.41 21.75
CA ALA A 235 -14.29 -8.09 21.20
C ALA A 235 -15.64 -7.56 21.72
N ALA A 236 -15.83 -6.24 21.76
CA ALA A 236 -17.13 -5.64 22.07
C ALA A 236 -17.84 -5.12 20.81
N ASP A 237 -19.16 -5.22 20.83
CA ASP A 237 -20.04 -4.73 19.77
C ASP A 237 -21.35 -4.14 20.38
N TRP A 238 -22.12 -3.38 19.59
CA TRP A 238 -23.27 -2.60 20.07
C TRP A 238 -24.39 -2.33 19.04
N THR A 239 -25.63 -2.13 19.49
CA THR A 239 -26.79 -1.83 18.63
C THR A 239 -27.37 -0.46 18.93
N PHE A 240 -27.95 0.15 17.89
CA PHE A 240 -28.62 1.43 17.97
C PHE A 240 -30.12 1.30 17.71
N GLU A 241 -30.92 2.04 18.46
CA GLU A 241 -32.33 2.32 18.19
C GLU A 241 -32.51 3.85 18.25
N GLU A 242 -33.09 4.47 17.22
CA GLU A 242 -33.27 5.94 17.14
C GLU A 242 -31.98 6.73 17.48
N ASP A 243 -30.83 6.32 16.93
CA ASP A 243 -29.48 6.88 17.15
C ASP A 243 -28.92 6.77 18.59
N LEU A 244 -29.62 6.06 19.48
CA LEU A 244 -29.16 5.78 20.84
C LEU A 244 -28.62 4.36 20.93
N CYS A 245 -27.43 4.21 21.50
CA CYS A 245 -26.88 2.88 21.82
C CYS A 245 -27.75 2.26 22.93
N THR A 246 -28.41 1.13 22.64
CA THR A 246 -29.36 0.47 23.56
C THR A 246 -28.80 -0.79 24.21
N ARG A 247 -27.85 -1.46 23.54
CA ARG A 247 -27.26 -2.72 23.98
C ARG A 247 -25.82 -2.82 23.53
N ILE A 248 -24.99 -3.38 24.40
CA ILE A 248 -23.60 -3.76 24.13
C ILE A 248 -23.42 -5.26 24.43
N TRP A 249 -22.50 -5.95 23.74
CA TRP A 249 -22.21 -7.37 23.99
C TRP A 249 -20.77 -7.73 23.65
N LEU A 250 -20.34 -8.91 24.13
CA LEU A 250 -19.08 -9.54 23.74
C LEU A 250 -19.30 -10.44 22.52
N ASP A 251 -18.46 -10.27 21.50
CA ASP A 251 -18.43 -11.09 20.29
C ASP A 251 -17.08 -11.85 20.20
N PRO A 252 -17.09 -13.20 20.24
CA PRO A 252 -15.87 -14.00 20.07
C PRO A 252 -15.39 -14.10 18.61
N VAL A 253 -16.25 -13.77 17.63
CA VAL A 253 -15.92 -13.68 16.20
C VAL A 253 -16.46 -12.35 15.68
N PRO A 254 -15.86 -11.22 16.09
CA PRO A 254 -16.29 -9.90 15.68
C PRO A 254 -16.22 -9.77 14.16
N SER A 255 -17.17 -9.01 13.62
CA SER A 255 -17.20 -8.73 12.18
C SER A 255 -17.61 -7.29 11.91
N PHE A 256 -17.06 -6.72 10.84
CA PHE A 256 -17.38 -5.35 10.44
C PHE A 256 -17.26 -5.21 8.93
N VAL A 257 -18.24 -4.54 8.31
CA VAL A 257 -18.18 -4.21 6.88
C VAL A 257 -17.60 -2.82 6.73
N VAL A 258 -16.40 -2.73 6.16
CA VAL A 258 -15.80 -1.45 5.75
C VAL A 258 -16.40 -1.09 4.39
N PRO A 259 -17.24 -0.04 4.29
CA PRO A 259 -17.93 0.29 3.04
C PRO A 259 -16.94 0.58 1.92
N ALA A 260 -17.31 0.21 0.69
CA ALA A 260 -16.57 0.65 -0.48
C ALA A 260 -16.70 2.18 -0.63
N VAL A 261 -15.67 2.81 -1.20
CA VAL A 261 -15.72 4.23 -1.58
C VAL A 261 -16.02 4.30 -3.07
N GLU A 262 -17.07 5.03 -3.44
CA GLU A 262 -17.44 5.31 -4.82
C GLU A 262 -17.11 6.75 -5.20
N THR A 263 -16.95 7.00 -6.49
CA THR A 263 -16.84 8.36 -7.02
C THR A 263 -18.25 8.94 -7.15
N LEU A 264 -18.45 10.19 -6.74
CA LEU A 264 -19.77 10.83 -6.84
C LEU A 264 -20.17 10.95 -8.33
N ALA A 265 -21.36 10.46 -8.68
CA ALA A 265 -21.90 10.66 -10.01
C ALA A 265 -22.51 12.07 -10.11
N LEU A 266 -22.11 12.83 -11.12
CA LEU A 266 -22.79 14.08 -11.47
C LEU A 266 -24.09 13.75 -12.23
N GLU A 267 -25.11 14.59 -12.05
CA GLU A 267 -26.39 14.41 -12.76
C GLU A 267 -26.16 14.44 -14.27
N ALA A 268 -26.73 13.46 -14.98
CA ALA A 268 -26.60 13.37 -16.43
C ALA A 268 -27.18 14.60 -17.12
N ASP A 269 -26.68 14.91 -18.32
CA ASP A 269 -27.11 16.05 -19.14
C ASP A 269 -26.90 17.45 -18.53
N THR A 270 -26.13 17.56 -17.44
CA THR A 270 -25.66 18.84 -16.90
C THR A 270 -24.34 19.29 -17.55
N PRO A 271 -24.05 20.60 -17.64
CA PRO A 271 -22.79 21.10 -18.18
C PRO A 271 -21.54 20.53 -17.47
N GLU A 272 -21.60 20.38 -16.15
CA GLU A 272 -20.54 19.80 -15.32
C GLU A 272 -20.32 18.30 -15.58
N ALA A 273 -21.38 17.55 -15.88
CA ALA A 273 -21.25 16.16 -16.34
C ALA A 273 -20.65 16.09 -17.75
N GLY A 274 -21.01 17.04 -18.64
CA GLY A 274 -20.41 17.17 -19.98
C GLY A 274 -18.90 17.44 -19.92
N ALA A 275 -18.43 18.16 -18.89
CA ALA A 275 -17.01 18.42 -18.67
C ALA A 275 -16.17 17.14 -18.47
N LEU A 276 -16.81 16.03 -18.06
CA LEU A 276 -16.12 14.75 -17.87
C LEU A 276 -15.85 14.01 -19.19
N GLU A 277 -16.50 14.36 -20.30
CA GLU A 277 -16.38 13.63 -21.56
C GLU A 277 -15.09 13.97 -22.31
N LEU A 278 -14.24 12.98 -22.57
CA LEU A 278 -12.96 13.24 -23.22
C LEU A 278 -13.12 13.73 -24.67
N ALA A 279 -14.13 13.24 -25.42
CA ALA A 279 -14.45 13.77 -26.76
C ALA A 279 -14.83 15.26 -26.76
N HIS A 280 -15.49 15.73 -25.70
CA HIS A 280 -15.85 17.13 -25.54
C HIS A 280 -14.62 17.97 -25.23
N LEU A 281 -13.82 17.54 -24.23
CA LEU A 281 -12.59 18.22 -23.83
C LEU A 281 -11.52 18.27 -24.94
N ALA A 282 -11.46 17.25 -25.80
CA ALA A 282 -10.54 17.19 -26.94
C ALA A 282 -10.83 18.25 -28.03
N LYS A 283 -11.92 19.02 -27.91
CA LYS A 283 -12.30 20.11 -28.83
C LYS A 283 -11.97 21.49 -28.29
N LEU A 284 -11.25 21.61 -27.17
CA LEU A 284 -10.99 22.90 -26.50
C LEU A 284 -10.36 23.96 -27.42
N ASP A 285 -9.48 23.58 -28.35
CA ASP A 285 -8.86 24.53 -29.26
C ASP A 285 -9.74 24.94 -30.44
N ALA A 286 -10.66 24.07 -30.87
CA ALA A 286 -11.63 24.36 -31.93
C ALA A 286 -12.85 25.14 -31.41
N ASN A 287 -13.35 24.78 -30.22
CA ASN A 287 -14.57 25.33 -29.62
C ASN A 287 -14.32 25.75 -28.15
N PRO A 288 -13.44 26.75 -27.91
CA PRO A 288 -13.01 27.11 -26.56
C PRO A 288 -14.16 27.52 -25.64
N ASP A 289 -15.08 28.36 -26.11
CA ASP A 289 -16.13 28.92 -25.25
C ASP A 289 -17.04 27.84 -24.65
N VAL A 290 -17.41 26.84 -25.46
CA VAL A 290 -18.33 25.75 -25.05
C VAL A 290 -17.64 24.78 -24.09
N VAL A 291 -16.36 24.46 -24.32
CA VAL A 291 -15.60 23.56 -23.44
C VAL A 291 -15.25 24.27 -22.13
N LEU A 292 -14.81 25.52 -22.17
CA LEU A 292 -14.50 26.31 -20.97
C LEU A 292 -15.74 26.48 -20.08
N ALA A 293 -16.91 26.78 -20.67
CA ALA A 293 -18.17 26.87 -19.91
C ALA A 293 -18.49 25.58 -19.13
N SER A 294 -18.23 24.39 -19.71
CA SER A 294 -18.43 23.13 -19.00
C SER A 294 -17.43 22.93 -17.85
N LEU A 295 -16.16 23.29 -18.05
CA LEU A 295 -15.13 23.23 -17.00
C LEU A 295 -15.46 24.20 -15.85
N GLU A 296 -15.98 25.38 -16.17
CA GLU A 296 -16.45 26.37 -15.19
C GLU A 296 -17.61 25.84 -14.38
N ALA A 297 -18.62 25.26 -15.03
CA ALA A 297 -19.74 24.63 -14.33
C ALA A 297 -19.28 23.53 -13.37
N PHE A 298 -18.31 22.70 -13.78
CA PHE A 298 -17.71 21.69 -12.91
C PHE A 298 -17.02 22.29 -11.67
N VAL A 299 -16.23 23.36 -11.86
CA VAL A 299 -15.53 24.02 -10.75
C VAL A 299 -16.51 24.81 -9.86
N ASP A 300 -17.57 25.38 -10.42
CA ASP A 300 -18.60 26.08 -9.67
C ASP A 300 -19.45 25.13 -8.83
N ALA A 301 -19.75 23.92 -9.34
CA ALA A 301 -20.39 22.86 -8.55
C ALA A 301 -19.53 22.46 -7.35
N PHE A 302 -18.21 22.31 -7.54
CA PHE A 302 -17.29 22.08 -6.42
C PHE A 302 -17.23 23.28 -5.47
N GLY A 303 -17.16 24.51 -6.00
CA GLY A 303 -17.12 25.74 -5.21
C GLY A 303 -18.39 25.96 -4.37
N LEU A 304 -19.56 25.56 -4.86
CA LEU A 304 -20.80 25.57 -4.11
C LEU A 304 -20.72 24.62 -2.91
N TRP A 305 -20.28 23.38 -3.13
CA TRP A 305 -20.08 22.41 -2.06
C TRP A 305 -19.08 22.91 -1.00
N VAL A 306 -17.99 23.56 -1.42
CA VAL A 306 -17.02 24.17 -0.48
C VAL A 306 -17.68 25.29 0.35
N SER A 307 -18.52 26.11 -0.27
CA SER A 307 -19.26 27.17 0.42
C SER A 307 -20.23 26.61 1.47
N GLU A 308 -20.87 25.47 1.17
CA GLU A 308 -21.70 24.75 2.15
C GLU A 308 -20.88 24.21 3.33
N GLN A 309 -19.66 23.70 3.08
CA GLN A 309 -18.77 23.30 4.17
C GLN A 309 -18.34 24.50 5.02
N ASP A 310 -18.03 25.64 4.41
CA ASP A 310 -17.66 26.87 5.12
C ASP A 310 -18.77 27.35 6.07
N GLN A 311 -20.02 27.38 5.60
CA GLN A 311 -21.16 27.77 6.43
C GLN A 311 -21.32 26.91 7.68
N ARG A 312 -20.85 25.66 7.65
CA ARG A 312 -20.90 24.73 8.79
C ARG A 312 -19.79 24.97 9.81
N VAL A 313 -18.70 25.66 9.47
CA VAL A 313 -17.52 25.88 10.33
C VAL A 313 -17.91 26.49 11.68
N VAL A 314 -18.83 27.46 11.68
CA VAL A 314 -19.32 28.11 12.91
C VAL A 314 -20.01 27.14 13.88
N GLY A 315 -20.57 26.03 13.36
CA GLY A 315 -21.24 25.01 14.16
C GLY A 315 -20.31 24.12 15.01
N PHE A 316 -18.99 24.20 14.82
CA PHE A 316 -18.01 23.32 15.48
C PHE A 316 -17.48 23.84 16.83
N GLY A 317 -17.93 25.00 17.30
CA GLY A 317 -17.58 25.51 18.63
C GLY A 317 -16.07 25.63 18.85
N ALA A 318 -15.51 24.91 19.84
CA ALA A 318 -14.08 24.96 20.16
C ALA A 318 -13.18 24.46 19.01
N ASP A 319 -13.71 23.60 18.13
CA ASP A 319 -12.99 23.02 17.00
C ASP A 319 -13.12 23.84 15.71
N GLN A 320 -13.66 25.06 15.78
CA GLN A 320 -13.88 25.94 14.63
C GLN A 320 -12.59 26.21 13.83
N ASN A 321 -11.46 26.44 14.51
CA ASN A 321 -10.17 26.67 13.83
C ASN A 321 -9.71 25.45 13.04
N VAL A 322 -9.94 24.24 13.57
CA VAL A 322 -9.61 22.97 12.92
C VAL A 322 -10.49 22.77 11.69
N ALA A 323 -11.81 23.02 11.81
CA ALA A 323 -12.74 22.97 10.68
C ALA A 323 -12.34 23.97 9.57
N ARG A 324 -11.94 25.19 9.95
CA ARG A 324 -11.53 26.22 8.99
C ARG A 324 -10.31 25.81 8.17
N ARG A 325 -9.29 25.19 8.77
CA ARG A 325 -8.12 24.66 8.03
C ARG A 325 -8.48 23.58 6.99
N ILE A 326 -9.49 22.76 7.27
CA ILE A 326 -10.00 21.76 6.31
C ILE A 326 -10.66 22.47 5.12
N VAL A 327 -11.51 23.47 5.39
CA VAL A 327 -12.19 24.25 4.36
C VAL A 327 -11.22 25.10 3.53
N ASP A 328 -10.23 25.73 4.17
CA ASP A 328 -9.17 26.54 3.51
C ASP A 328 -8.49 25.76 2.37
N ARG A 329 -8.19 24.48 2.59
CA ARG A 329 -7.58 23.62 1.56
C ARG A 329 -8.50 23.39 0.37
N SER A 330 -9.80 23.23 0.61
CA SER A 330 -10.79 23.10 -0.45
C SER A 330 -10.95 24.40 -1.25
N GLU A 331 -10.98 25.56 -0.57
CA GLU A 331 -11.01 26.86 -1.23
C GLU A 331 -9.75 27.13 -2.07
N ARG A 332 -8.57 26.73 -1.58
CA ARG A 332 -7.35 26.81 -2.40
C ARG A 332 -7.40 25.89 -3.61
N ALA A 333 -7.95 24.70 -3.49
CA ALA A 333 -8.15 23.81 -4.65
C ALA A 333 -9.08 24.47 -5.69
N VAL A 334 -10.21 25.05 -5.28
CA VAL A 334 -11.11 25.80 -6.18
C VAL A 334 -10.37 26.95 -6.86
N THR A 335 -9.58 27.72 -6.11
CA THR A 335 -8.82 28.86 -6.66
C THR A 335 -7.83 28.41 -7.73
N ARG A 336 -7.06 27.35 -7.45
CA ARG A 336 -6.09 26.79 -8.41
C ARG A 336 -6.76 26.22 -9.67
N MET A 337 -7.93 25.57 -9.52
CA MET A 337 -8.72 25.13 -10.68
C MET A 337 -9.18 26.31 -11.54
N ARG A 338 -9.64 27.41 -10.91
CA ARG A 338 -10.04 28.64 -11.62
C ARG A 338 -8.86 29.31 -12.32
N GLU A 339 -7.68 29.31 -11.71
CA GLU A 339 -6.43 29.81 -12.35
C GLU A 339 -6.11 29.03 -13.63
N SER A 340 -6.24 27.71 -13.61
CA SER A 340 -6.06 26.86 -14.79
C SER A 340 -7.08 27.14 -15.89
N ILE A 341 -8.35 27.33 -15.55
CA ILE A 341 -9.38 27.73 -16.53
C ILE A 341 -9.07 29.12 -17.10
N ALA A 342 -8.67 30.07 -16.25
CA ALA A 342 -8.29 31.41 -16.69
C ALA A 342 -7.10 31.39 -17.66
N LEU A 343 -6.10 30.54 -17.40
CA LEU A 343 -4.97 30.31 -18.30
C LEU A 343 -5.43 29.79 -19.66
N LEU A 344 -6.36 28.82 -19.70
CA LEU A 344 -6.89 28.28 -20.95
C LEU A 344 -7.73 29.30 -21.74
N ARG A 345 -8.37 30.25 -21.05
CA ARG A 345 -9.18 31.31 -21.66
C ARG A 345 -8.35 32.41 -22.34
N GLN A 346 -7.11 32.63 -21.92
CA GLN A 346 -6.27 33.71 -22.45
C GLN A 346 -6.14 33.62 -23.99
N PRO A 347 -6.48 34.67 -24.77
CA PRO A 347 -6.53 34.59 -26.22
C PRO A 347 -5.23 34.15 -26.90
N ASP A 348 -4.10 34.61 -26.36
CA ASP A 348 -2.72 34.34 -26.82
C ASP A 348 -2.20 32.94 -26.46
N GLN A 349 -2.88 32.22 -25.56
CA GLN A 349 -2.51 30.87 -25.13
C GLN A 349 -3.09 29.75 -26.02
N GLY A 350 -3.19 29.99 -27.33
CA GLY A 350 -3.73 29.01 -28.29
C GLY A 350 -2.98 27.67 -28.26
N HIS A 351 -1.65 27.70 -28.12
CA HIS A 351 -0.83 26.50 -28.02
C HIS A 351 -1.12 25.67 -26.75
N ILE A 352 -1.48 26.32 -25.63
CA ILE A 352 -1.90 25.63 -24.40
C ILE A 352 -3.22 24.91 -24.63
N ARG A 353 -4.22 25.58 -25.21
CA ARG A 353 -5.50 24.94 -25.57
C ARG A 353 -5.30 23.75 -26.50
N THR A 354 -4.45 23.88 -27.51
CA THR A 354 -4.12 22.77 -28.41
C THR A 354 -3.40 21.63 -27.69
N SER A 355 -2.47 21.92 -26.79
CA SER A 355 -1.79 20.88 -25.98
C SER A 355 -2.78 20.12 -25.07
N PHE A 356 -3.73 20.84 -24.47
CA PHE A 356 -4.80 20.25 -23.67
C PHE A 356 -5.69 19.35 -24.52
N ALA A 357 -6.18 19.86 -25.66
CA ALA A 357 -7.02 19.12 -26.59
C ALA A 357 -6.35 17.83 -27.10
N LEU A 358 -5.06 17.90 -27.47
CA LEU A 358 -4.28 16.74 -27.89
C LEU A 358 -4.05 15.73 -26.75
N GLY A 359 -3.79 16.21 -25.53
CA GLY A 359 -3.68 15.35 -24.35
C GLY A 359 -4.97 14.57 -24.09
N MET A 360 -6.12 15.24 -24.19
CA MET A 360 -7.43 14.60 -24.06
C MET A 360 -7.70 13.61 -25.20
N ALA A 361 -7.33 13.94 -26.43
CA ALA A 361 -7.46 13.03 -27.57
C ALA A 361 -6.62 11.75 -27.40
N ALA A 362 -5.39 11.88 -26.90
CA ALA A 362 -4.52 10.74 -26.63
C ALA A 362 -5.06 9.86 -25.49
N MET A 363 -5.49 10.47 -24.38
CA MET A 363 -6.12 9.75 -23.26
C MET A 363 -7.41 9.04 -23.69
N ARG A 364 -8.25 9.70 -24.49
CA ARG A 364 -9.47 9.11 -25.06
C ARG A 364 -9.15 7.86 -25.87
N LEU A 365 -8.19 7.98 -26.78
CA LEU A 365 -7.80 6.90 -27.67
C LEU A 365 -7.25 5.71 -26.89
N GLN A 366 -6.39 5.96 -25.90
CA GLN A 366 -5.90 4.92 -24.98
C GLN A 366 -7.04 4.28 -24.18
N MET A 367 -7.88 5.06 -23.50
CA MET A 367 -8.93 4.50 -22.62
C MET A 367 -9.89 3.60 -23.38
N ARG A 368 -10.32 4.01 -24.59
CA ARG A 368 -11.15 3.18 -25.48
C ARG A 368 -10.46 1.86 -25.84
N GLN A 369 -9.18 1.93 -26.20
CA GLN A 369 -8.44 0.73 -26.57
C GLN A 369 -8.27 -0.21 -25.37
N SER A 370 -8.02 0.33 -24.18
CA SER A 370 -7.91 -0.46 -22.95
C SER A 370 -9.21 -1.15 -22.58
N GLU A 371 -10.36 -0.49 -22.75
CA GLU A 371 -11.69 -1.07 -22.51
C GLU A 371 -11.99 -2.21 -23.52
N MET A 372 -11.67 -2.01 -24.80
CA MET A 372 -11.80 -3.05 -25.83
C MET A 372 -10.94 -4.28 -25.50
N ASN A 373 -9.70 -4.07 -25.06
CA ASN A 373 -8.80 -5.16 -24.67
C ASN A 373 -9.32 -5.96 -23.46
N GLN A 374 -10.23 -5.39 -22.66
CA GLN A 374 -10.88 -6.04 -21.53
C GLN A 374 -12.24 -6.67 -21.89
N GLY A 375 -12.60 -6.69 -23.18
CA GLY A 375 -13.88 -7.25 -23.65
C GLY A 375 -15.09 -6.37 -23.39
N GLY A 376 -14.89 -5.10 -23.03
CA GLY A 376 -15.97 -4.12 -22.83
C GLY A 376 -16.51 -3.54 -24.14
N GLU A 377 -17.74 -3.02 -24.12
CA GLU A 377 -18.29 -2.25 -25.23
C GLU A 377 -17.56 -0.90 -25.38
N SER A 378 -17.34 -0.45 -26.62
CA SER A 378 -16.63 0.80 -26.91
C SER A 378 -17.51 2.03 -26.66
N GLY A 379 -17.75 2.33 -25.39
CA GLY A 379 -18.34 3.59 -24.96
C GLY A 379 -17.41 4.78 -25.21
N GLU A 380 -17.95 6.00 -25.08
CA GLU A 380 -17.13 7.21 -25.03
C GLU A 380 -16.54 7.36 -23.62
N PRO A 381 -15.21 7.39 -23.46
CA PRO A 381 -14.60 7.47 -22.14
C PRO A 381 -14.91 8.79 -21.44
N ARG A 382 -15.06 8.71 -20.12
CA ARG A 382 -15.27 9.87 -19.25
C ARG A 382 -14.25 9.87 -18.12
N TRP A 383 -13.83 11.06 -17.73
CA TRP A 383 -13.07 11.26 -16.50
C TRP A 383 -13.94 10.93 -15.29
N ARG A 384 -13.36 10.28 -14.29
CA ARG A 384 -13.90 10.34 -12.93
C ARG A 384 -13.73 11.78 -12.41
N PRO A 385 -14.71 12.38 -11.72
CA PRO A 385 -14.62 13.75 -11.20
C PRO A 385 -13.29 14.11 -10.54
N PHE A 386 -12.75 13.25 -9.67
CA PHE A 386 -11.46 13.55 -9.03
C PHE A 386 -10.29 13.62 -10.02
N GLN A 387 -10.32 12.86 -11.13
CA GLN A 387 -9.27 12.89 -12.15
C GLN A 387 -9.27 14.22 -12.89
N LEU A 388 -10.46 14.68 -13.32
CA LEU A 388 -10.59 16.00 -13.96
C LEU A 388 -10.19 17.12 -12.99
N GLY A 389 -10.69 17.08 -11.75
CA GLY A 389 -10.32 18.09 -10.76
C GLY A 389 -8.82 18.09 -10.45
N PHE A 390 -8.16 16.93 -10.43
CA PHE A 390 -6.71 16.85 -10.30
C PHE A 390 -5.98 17.49 -11.49
N LEU A 391 -6.43 17.22 -12.73
CA LEU A 391 -5.88 17.90 -13.91
C LEU A 391 -5.99 19.42 -13.75
N LEU A 392 -7.17 19.93 -13.37
CA LEU A 392 -7.41 21.36 -13.23
C LEU A 392 -6.62 22.00 -12.08
N VAL A 393 -6.46 21.33 -10.94
CA VAL A 393 -5.73 21.92 -9.79
C VAL A 393 -4.23 22.05 -10.08
N THR A 394 -3.69 21.19 -10.95
CA THR A 394 -2.24 21.09 -11.22
C THR A 394 -1.78 21.77 -12.50
N LEU A 395 -2.69 21.97 -13.47
CA LEU A 395 -2.37 22.42 -14.82
C LEU A 395 -1.55 23.71 -14.87
N SER A 396 -2.01 24.79 -14.22
CA SER A 396 -1.34 26.10 -14.21
C SER A 396 0.12 25.99 -13.77
N SER A 397 0.36 25.37 -12.61
CA SER A 397 1.71 25.17 -12.04
C SER A 397 2.60 24.19 -12.83
N THR A 398 2.00 23.35 -13.68
CA THR A 398 2.73 22.42 -14.54
C THR A 398 3.21 23.11 -15.81
N ILE A 399 2.37 23.98 -16.37
CA ILE A 399 2.63 24.63 -17.65
C ILE A 399 3.44 25.92 -17.51
N ASP A 400 3.12 26.74 -16.49
CA ASP A 400 3.83 27.96 -16.20
C ASP A 400 5.03 27.67 -15.29
N GLU A 401 6.23 27.81 -15.87
CA GLU A 401 7.51 27.58 -15.20
C GLU A 401 7.80 28.62 -14.09
N THR A 402 7.09 29.75 -14.08
CA THR A 402 7.21 30.85 -13.10
C THR A 402 6.11 30.89 -12.06
N HIS A 403 5.16 29.95 -12.13
CA HIS A 403 4.01 29.89 -11.22
C HIS A 403 4.45 29.76 -9.75
N ALA A 404 3.76 30.46 -8.83
CA ALA A 404 4.09 30.40 -7.40
C ALA A 404 4.07 28.95 -6.85
N ASP A 405 3.09 28.17 -7.28
CA ASP A 405 2.95 26.74 -6.92
C ASP A 405 3.83 25.78 -7.76
N ARG A 406 4.78 26.28 -8.57
CA ARG A 406 5.67 25.41 -9.37
C ARG A 406 6.47 24.45 -8.50
N LYS A 407 6.91 24.92 -7.33
CA LYS A 407 7.65 24.14 -6.33
C LYS A 407 6.75 23.30 -5.40
N LEU A 408 5.42 23.41 -5.53
CA LEU A 408 4.49 22.60 -4.75
C LEU A 408 4.46 21.16 -5.28
N VAL A 409 4.49 20.18 -4.38
CA VAL A 409 4.24 18.78 -4.72
C VAL A 409 2.74 18.53 -4.67
N ASP A 410 2.14 18.17 -5.80
CA ASP A 410 0.73 17.79 -5.83
C ASP A 410 0.59 16.29 -5.58
N LEU A 411 -0.03 15.93 -4.46
CA LEU A 411 -0.15 14.55 -3.98
C LEU A 411 -1.57 14.03 -4.17
N ILE A 412 -1.74 13.06 -5.07
CA ILE A 412 -3.00 12.35 -5.27
C ILE A 412 -3.18 11.31 -4.17
N TRP A 413 -4.12 11.57 -3.27
CA TRP A 413 -4.55 10.66 -2.21
C TRP A 413 -5.93 10.10 -2.53
N PHE A 414 -5.97 8.88 -3.04
CA PHE A 414 -7.22 8.19 -3.38
C PHE A 414 -7.05 6.67 -3.24
N PRO A 415 -8.11 5.90 -2.93
CA PRO A 415 -8.02 4.45 -2.78
C PRO A 415 -7.38 3.72 -3.98
N THR A 416 -6.81 2.55 -3.73
CA THR A 416 -6.24 1.68 -4.77
C THR A 416 -7.32 1.24 -5.78
N GLY A 417 -6.96 1.13 -7.06
CA GLY A 417 -7.93 0.87 -8.15
C GLY A 417 -8.82 2.08 -8.50
N GLY A 418 -8.63 3.22 -7.83
CA GLY A 418 -9.43 4.42 -8.04
C GLY A 418 -9.15 5.20 -9.33
N GLY A 419 -8.12 4.85 -10.11
CA GLY A 419 -7.80 5.54 -11.38
C GLY A 419 -6.82 6.72 -11.23
N LYS A 420 -5.94 6.69 -10.22
CA LYS A 420 -4.93 7.75 -9.98
C LYS A 420 -3.99 7.94 -11.18
N THR A 421 -3.66 6.84 -11.85
CA THR A 421 -2.72 6.82 -12.97
C THR A 421 -3.22 7.57 -14.20
N GLU A 422 -4.49 7.44 -14.56
CA GLU A 422 -5.05 8.21 -15.67
C GLU A 422 -4.95 9.72 -15.42
N ALA A 423 -5.09 10.18 -14.17
CA ALA A 423 -5.02 11.59 -13.83
C ALA A 423 -3.63 12.19 -14.09
N TYR A 424 -2.56 11.57 -13.58
CA TYR A 424 -1.20 12.07 -13.83
C TYR A 424 -0.72 11.80 -15.26
N LEU A 425 -1.21 10.74 -15.93
CA LEU A 425 -0.89 10.47 -17.34
C LEU A 425 -1.54 11.49 -18.27
N GLY A 426 -2.77 11.93 -17.95
CA GLY A 426 -3.41 13.04 -18.65
C GLY A 426 -2.59 14.32 -18.56
N LEU A 427 -2.10 14.66 -17.36
CA LEU A 427 -1.25 15.84 -17.15
C LEU A 427 0.08 15.72 -17.91
N ALA A 428 0.72 14.54 -17.86
CA ALA A 428 1.93 14.24 -18.62
C ALA A 428 1.72 14.41 -20.13
N ALA A 429 0.61 13.91 -20.68
CA ALA A 429 0.30 14.05 -22.11
C ALA A 429 0.21 15.51 -22.53
N ILE A 430 -0.48 16.35 -21.75
CA ILE A 430 -0.61 17.79 -22.00
C ILE A 430 0.78 18.44 -22.02
N GLU A 431 1.61 18.19 -21.01
CA GLU A 431 2.95 18.77 -20.92
C GLU A 431 3.86 18.32 -22.06
N ILE A 432 3.80 17.04 -22.46
CA ILE A 432 4.60 16.53 -23.58
C ILE A 432 4.21 17.22 -24.90
N PHE A 433 2.92 17.35 -25.20
CA PHE A 433 2.47 18.07 -26.39
C PHE A 433 2.86 19.55 -26.33
N ARG A 434 2.67 20.20 -25.17
CA ARG A 434 3.05 21.60 -24.97
C ARG A 434 4.53 21.84 -25.27
N ARG A 435 5.43 21.02 -24.71
CA ARG A 435 6.88 21.13 -24.94
C ARG A 435 7.22 21.07 -26.42
N ARG A 436 6.61 20.16 -27.17
CA ARG A 436 6.87 19.98 -28.61
C ARG A 436 6.28 21.10 -29.45
N LEU A 437 5.11 21.63 -29.07
CA LEU A 437 4.51 22.80 -29.72
C LEU A 437 5.35 24.07 -29.49
N LEU A 438 5.85 24.26 -28.27
CA LEU A 438 6.55 25.48 -27.88
C LEU A 438 8.03 25.49 -28.31
N TYR A 439 8.70 24.34 -28.18
CA TYR A 439 10.16 24.24 -28.32
C TYR A 439 10.60 23.38 -29.52
N GLY A 440 9.65 22.84 -30.30
CA GLY A 440 9.94 22.00 -31.47
C GLY A 440 10.79 20.79 -31.11
N VAL A 441 11.89 20.59 -31.85
CA VAL A 441 12.84 19.48 -31.63
C VAL A 441 13.45 19.52 -30.23
N SER A 442 13.77 20.71 -29.69
CA SER A 442 14.34 20.84 -28.33
C SER A 442 13.33 20.50 -27.23
N GLY A 443 12.03 20.46 -27.55
CA GLY A 443 10.97 19.96 -26.68
C GLY A 443 10.89 18.44 -26.60
N GLY A 444 11.66 17.72 -27.43
CA GLY A 444 11.82 16.26 -27.39
C GLY A 444 12.66 15.76 -26.21
N GLY A 445 13.21 14.55 -26.36
CA GLY A 445 13.91 13.85 -25.28
C GLY A 445 12.98 13.49 -24.12
N THR A 446 13.55 13.28 -22.94
CA THR A 446 12.78 12.97 -21.73
C THR A 446 12.05 14.20 -21.20
N ALA A 447 10.72 14.14 -21.25
CA ALA A 447 9.84 15.15 -20.72
C ALA A 447 9.37 14.81 -19.30
N VAL A 448 9.09 13.53 -19.05
CA VAL A 448 8.51 13.02 -17.81
C VAL A 448 9.34 11.85 -17.30
N ILE A 449 9.73 11.92 -16.02
CA ILE A 449 10.35 10.81 -15.30
C ILE A 449 9.34 10.26 -14.30
N THR A 450 8.98 8.99 -14.44
CA THR A 450 8.13 8.28 -13.48
C THR A 450 8.98 7.35 -12.63
N ARG A 451 8.96 7.54 -11.31
CA ARG A 451 9.81 6.83 -10.36
C ARG A 451 9.04 5.83 -9.53
N TYR A 452 9.65 4.66 -9.35
CA TYR A 452 9.12 3.56 -8.55
C TYR A 452 10.14 3.08 -7.53
N THR A 453 9.66 2.59 -6.40
CA THR A 453 10.51 2.02 -5.35
C THR A 453 10.94 0.59 -5.65
N LEU A 454 10.10 -0.20 -6.32
CA LEU A 454 10.33 -1.64 -6.56
C LEU A 454 10.59 -1.95 -8.03
N ARG A 455 11.51 -2.90 -8.26
CA ARG A 455 12.06 -3.23 -9.59
C ARG A 455 11.00 -3.76 -10.58
N LEU A 456 9.97 -4.46 -10.10
CA LEU A 456 9.10 -5.31 -10.93
C LEU A 456 7.63 -4.91 -11.03
N LEU A 457 7.17 -4.04 -10.12
CA LEU A 457 5.85 -3.42 -10.19
C LEU A 457 5.68 -2.47 -11.37
N THR A 458 6.78 -2.26 -12.07
CA THR A 458 6.90 -1.43 -13.25
C THR A 458 6.14 -2.03 -14.42
N ALA A 459 5.99 -3.34 -14.60
CA ALA A 459 5.41 -3.90 -15.84
C ALA A 459 3.94 -3.48 -16.11
N GLN A 460 3.04 -3.57 -15.12
CA GLN A 460 1.63 -3.16 -15.30
C GLN A 460 1.50 -1.64 -15.48
N GLN A 461 2.26 -0.85 -14.70
CA GLN A 461 2.24 0.61 -14.83
C GLN A 461 2.93 1.08 -16.12
N PHE A 462 3.98 0.38 -16.54
CA PHE A 462 4.65 0.53 -17.82
C PHE A 462 3.66 0.31 -18.94
N GLN A 463 2.86 -0.76 -18.90
CA GLN A 463 1.88 -1.06 -19.93
C GLN A 463 0.89 0.11 -20.12
N ARG A 464 0.40 0.71 -19.03
CA ARG A 464 -0.54 1.85 -19.11
C ARG A 464 0.10 3.10 -19.70
N ALA A 465 1.31 3.45 -19.26
CA ALA A 465 2.06 4.56 -19.83
C ALA A 465 2.46 4.31 -21.30
N ALA A 466 2.85 3.08 -21.64
CA ALA A 466 3.17 2.66 -23.00
C ALA A 466 1.95 2.74 -23.93
N SER A 467 0.76 2.42 -23.42
CA SER A 467 -0.48 2.55 -24.18
C SER A 467 -0.79 4.01 -24.53
N LEU A 468 -0.55 4.94 -23.59
CA LEU A 468 -0.61 6.38 -23.88
C LEU A 468 0.41 6.78 -24.96
N VAL A 469 1.67 6.34 -24.85
CA VAL A 469 2.68 6.64 -25.88
C VAL A 469 2.30 6.07 -27.24
N CYS A 470 1.73 4.86 -27.30
CA CYS A 470 1.16 4.30 -28.52
C CYS A 470 0.05 5.21 -29.08
N ALA A 471 -0.89 5.67 -28.25
CA ALA A 471 -1.94 6.58 -28.69
C ALA A 471 -1.35 7.88 -29.27
N MET A 472 -0.36 8.49 -28.61
CA MET A 472 0.31 9.71 -29.10
C MET A 472 1.05 9.47 -30.42
N GLU A 473 1.69 8.33 -30.58
CA GLU A 473 2.39 7.96 -31.80
C GLU A 473 1.42 7.65 -32.96
N LEU A 474 0.23 7.10 -32.69
CA LEU A 474 -0.83 6.93 -33.69
C LEU A 474 -1.41 8.28 -34.13
N LEU A 475 -1.61 9.22 -33.21
CA LEU A 475 -1.98 10.60 -33.55
C LEU A 475 -0.92 11.26 -34.43
N ARG A 476 0.37 10.96 -34.21
CA ARG A 476 1.50 11.51 -34.99
C ARG A 476 1.59 10.94 -36.41
N ARG A 477 1.36 9.62 -36.57
CA ARG A 477 1.51 8.91 -37.83
C ARG A 477 0.38 9.27 -38.82
N PRO A 478 0.63 9.24 -40.14
CA PRO A 478 -0.45 9.30 -41.11
C PRO A 478 -1.31 8.03 -41.00
N GLY A 479 -2.64 8.16 -40.99
CA GLY A 479 -3.54 7.01 -40.92
C GLY A 479 -4.90 7.36 -40.33
N GLU A 480 -5.64 6.33 -39.93
CA GLU A 480 -6.99 6.42 -39.36
C GLU A 480 -7.07 7.38 -38.16
N PHE A 481 -6.08 7.31 -37.26
CA PHE A 481 -6.02 8.14 -36.06
C PHE A 481 -5.18 9.42 -36.24
N GLY A 482 -4.64 9.68 -37.44
CA GLY A 482 -3.67 10.74 -37.64
C GLY A 482 -4.25 12.14 -37.40
N ASP A 483 -3.50 12.97 -36.66
CA ASP A 483 -3.84 14.35 -36.35
C ASP A 483 -2.80 15.31 -36.96
N ALA A 484 -3.28 16.24 -37.79
CA ALA A 484 -2.42 17.17 -38.52
C ALA A 484 -1.57 18.06 -37.61
N ARG A 485 -2.03 18.35 -36.38
CA ARG A 485 -1.37 19.24 -35.41
C ARG A 485 -0.04 18.67 -34.90
N VAL A 486 0.11 17.35 -34.91
CA VAL A 486 1.27 16.65 -34.31
C VAL A 486 2.16 15.95 -35.33
N ARG A 487 1.76 15.91 -36.62
CA ARG A 487 2.42 15.15 -37.69
C ARG A 487 3.93 15.40 -37.84
N ASN A 488 4.37 16.63 -37.57
CA ASN A 488 5.77 17.05 -37.71
C ASN A 488 6.56 17.04 -36.40
N MET A 489 5.97 16.54 -35.31
CA MET A 489 6.68 16.36 -34.06
C MET A 489 7.69 15.21 -34.17
N VAL A 490 8.73 15.25 -33.33
CA VAL A 490 9.64 14.11 -33.13
C VAL A 490 8.85 12.86 -32.68
N PRO A 491 9.35 11.63 -32.84
CA PRO A 491 8.62 10.43 -32.38
C PRO A 491 8.34 10.42 -30.87
N PHE A 492 7.25 9.78 -30.45
CA PHE A 492 6.96 9.54 -29.03
C PHE A 492 7.46 8.14 -28.64
N SER A 493 8.13 8.03 -27.49
CA SER A 493 8.65 6.74 -27.00
C SER A 493 8.63 6.66 -25.47
N ILE A 494 8.55 5.44 -24.94
CA ILE A 494 8.68 5.15 -23.51
C ILE A 494 9.90 4.26 -23.27
N GLY A 495 10.65 4.54 -22.21
CA GLY A 495 11.79 3.72 -21.79
C GLY A 495 11.58 3.07 -20.44
N LEU A 496 12.11 1.85 -20.27
CA LEU A 496 12.12 1.11 -19.01
C LEU A 496 13.55 1.02 -18.46
N TRP A 497 13.84 1.69 -17.35
CA TRP A 497 15.17 1.83 -16.74
C TRP A 497 15.16 1.35 -15.28
N VAL A 498 15.11 0.03 -15.07
CA VAL A 498 14.70 -0.57 -13.79
C VAL A 498 15.76 -1.46 -13.11
N GLY A 499 16.87 -1.75 -13.77
CA GLY A 499 17.99 -2.54 -13.23
C GLY A 499 18.51 -3.59 -14.22
N ASN A 500 19.81 -3.88 -14.21
CA ASN A 500 20.43 -4.79 -15.20
C ASN A 500 20.13 -6.28 -14.97
N GLU A 501 19.57 -6.63 -13.81
CA GLU A 501 19.05 -7.97 -13.53
C GLU A 501 17.69 -8.21 -14.22
N VAL A 502 17.02 -7.15 -14.66
CA VAL A 502 15.62 -7.18 -15.12
C VAL A 502 15.51 -6.78 -16.59
N THR A 503 16.36 -5.86 -17.05
CA THR A 503 16.45 -5.38 -18.43
C THR A 503 17.91 -5.28 -18.87
N PRO A 504 18.25 -5.49 -20.16
CA PRO A 504 19.64 -5.48 -20.62
C PRO A 504 20.32 -4.12 -20.46
N GLY A 505 21.56 -4.11 -19.96
CA GLY A 505 22.37 -2.91 -19.82
C GLY A 505 23.10 -2.48 -21.10
N SER A 506 23.38 -3.43 -21.99
CA SER A 506 24.11 -3.18 -23.25
C SER A 506 23.48 -3.90 -24.44
N ARG A 507 23.84 -3.48 -25.66
CA ARG A 507 23.45 -4.19 -26.89
C ARG A 507 23.95 -5.63 -26.94
N ILE A 508 25.11 -5.89 -26.34
CA ILE A 508 25.71 -7.23 -26.29
C ILE A 508 24.85 -8.15 -25.42
N GLU A 509 24.48 -7.68 -24.23
CA GLU A 509 23.56 -8.38 -23.33
C GLU A 509 22.19 -8.60 -24.00
N ALA A 510 21.62 -7.56 -24.62
CA ALA A 510 20.31 -7.64 -25.28
C ALA A 510 20.30 -8.70 -26.39
N LYS A 511 21.38 -8.83 -27.16
CA LYS A 511 21.51 -9.88 -28.19
C LYS A 511 21.58 -11.27 -27.55
N ALA A 512 22.37 -11.43 -26.49
CA ALA A 512 22.48 -12.70 -25.77
C ALA A 512 21.13 -13.14 -25.18
N ASP A 513 20.36 -12.19 -24.64
CA ASP A 513 19.03 -12.44 -24.09
C ASP A 513 18.02 -12.83 -25.16
N LEU A 514 18.06 -12.20 -26.34
CA LEU A 514 17.23 -12.60 -27.48
C LEU A 514 17.57 -14.04 -27.95
N GLU A 515 18.84 -14.40 -28.02
CA GLU A 515 19.25 -15.76 -28.38
C GLU A 515 18.82 -16.80 -27.33
N ARG A 516 18.86 -16.44 -26.05
CA ARG A 516 18.35 -17.26 -24.94
C ARG A 516 16.83 -17.44 -25.05
N LEU A 517 16.09 -16.36 -25.28
CA LEU A 517 14.64 -16.36 -25.47
C LEU A 517 14.20 -17.30 -26.61
N TYR A 518 14.95 -17.31 -27.71
CA TYR A 518 14.72 -18.19 -28.85
C TYR A 518 14.98 -19.67 -28.60
N LYS A 519 15.82 -20.01 -27.61
CA LYS A 519 16.17 -21.38 -27.24
C LYS A 519 15.30 -21.90 -26.08
N ALA A 520 14.67 -21.03 -25.32
CA ALA A 520 13.86 -21.36 -24.16
C ALA A 520 12.67 -22.25 -24.52
N ALA A 521 12.42 -23.28 -23.69
CA ALA A 521 11.26 -24.17 -23.86
C ALA A 521 9.93 -23.43 -23.65
N ARG A 522 9.92 -22.47 -22.72
CA ARG A 522 8.82 -21.55 -22.42
C ARG A 522 9.30 -20.10 -22.57
N PRO A 523 9.21 -19.52 -23.77
CA PRO A 523 9.71 -18.17 -24.03
C PRO A 523 9.11 -17.08 -23.14
N GLU A 524 7.82 -17.19 -22.79
CA GLU A 524 7.15 -16.25 -21.88
C GLU A 524 7.83 -16.16 -20.49
N GLU A 525 8.36 -17.27 -19.98
CA GLU A 525 9.04 -17.34 -18.68
C GLU A 525 10.50 -16.88 -18.77
N ALA A 526 11.11 -16.90 -19.96
CA ALA A 526 12.49 -16.50 -20.21
C ALA A 526 12.63 -15.03 -20.66
N ASN A 527 11.55 -14.25 -20.60
CA ASN A 527 11.51 -12.88 -21.12
C ASN A 527 12.24 -11.90 -20.20
N GLN A 528 13.32 -11.31 -20.72
CA GLN A 528 14.14 -10.32 -20.00
C GLN A 528 13.98 -8.91 -20.55
N PHE A 529 13.04 -8.74 -21.49
CA PHE A 529 12.67 -7.43 -22.04
C PHE A 529 11.48 -6.81 -21.30
N GLN A 530 10.83 -7.56 -20.39
CA GLN A 530 9.71 -7.12 -19.53
C GLN A 530 8.45 -6.63 -20.26
N VAL A 531 8.37 -6.81 -21.58
CA VAL A 531 7.16 -6.53 -22.38
C VAL A 531 6.46 -7.85 -22.70
N GLU A 532 5.41 -8.19 -21.96
CA GLU A 532 4.69 -9.46 -22.13
C GLU A 532 3.64 -9.41 -23.26
N SER A 533 3.00 -8.26 -23.43
CA SER A 533 1.91 -8.06 -24.40
C SER A 533 2.05 -6.72 -25.11
N CYS A 534 1.46 -6.62 -26.29
CA CYS A 534 1.40 -5.38 -27.05
C CYS A 534 0.62 -4.34 -26.22
N PRO A 535 1.20 -3.18 -25.87
CA PRO A 535 0.51 -2.15 -25.11
C PRO A 535 -0.68 -1.56 -25.85
N TRP A 536 -0.74 -1.70 -27.18
CA TRP A 536 -1.88 -1.24 -27.97
C TRP A 536 -3.02 -2.27 -28.00
N CYS A 537 -2.84 -3.43 -28.63
CA CYS A 537 -3.93 -4.40 -28.86
C CYS A 537 -4.02 -5.52 -27.82
N GLY A 538 -3.15 -5.56 -26.80
CA GLY A 538 -3.17 -6.58 -25.74
C GLY A 538 -2.67 -7.97 -26.14
N ILE A 539 -2.33 -8.20 -27.41
CA ILE A 539 -1.85 -9.50 -27.90
C ILE A 539 -0.51 -9.87 -27.27
N ALA A 540 -0.37 -11.12 -26.82
CA ALA A 540 0.87 -11.65 -26.28
C ALA A 540 2.02 -11.54 -27.30
N LEU A 541 3.17 -11.03 -26.84
CA LEU A 541 4.34 -10.86 -27.70
C LEU A 541 5.20 -12.12 -27.80
N LEU A 542 4.95 -13.13 -26.97
CA LEU A 542 5.75 -14.35 -26.93
C LEU A 542 4.84 -15.57 -26.97
N PRO A 543 5.28 -16.67 -27.63
CA PRO A 543 4.53 -17.91 -27.63
C PRO A 543 4.70 -18.64 -26.29
N ALA A 544 3.66 -19.37 -25.86
CA ALA A 544 3.68 -20.15 -24.62
C ALA A 544 4.73 -21.29 -24.66
N SER A 545 5.00 -21.83 -25.85
CA SER A 545 6.01 -22.87 -26.08
C SER A 545 6.98 -22.47 -27.19
N ARG A 546 8.19 -23.03 -27.14
CA ARG A 546 9.23 -22.80 -28.14
C ARG A 546 8.67 -22.97 -29.55
N SER A 547 8.95 -22.01 -30.42
CA SER A 547 8.62 -22.08 -31.84
C SER A 547 9.84 -21.74 -32.69
N GLU A 548 10.01 -22.45 -33.80
CA GLU A 548 11.01 -22.10 -34.82
C GLU A 548 10.53 -20.92 -35.70
N ASP A 549 9.22 -20.63 -35.67
CA ASP A 549 8.64 -19.48 -36.36
C ASP A 549 8.94 -18.18 -35.60
N ARG A 550 9.91 -17.42 -36.12
CA ARG A 550 10.34 -16.14 -35.54
C ARG A 550 9.25 -15.07 -35.57
N SER A 551 8.24 -15.18 -36.44
CA SER A 551 7.14 -14.19 -36.48
C SER A 551 6.26 -14.21 -35.24
N LYS A 552 6.32 -15.28 -34.44
CA LYS A 552 5.61 -15.41 -33.16
C LYS A 552 6.33 -14.72 -31.99
N TYR A 553 7.53 -14.22 -32.19
CA TYR A 553 8.31 -13.50 -31.19
C TYR A 553 8.28 -12.01 -31.51
N GLY A 554 7.67 -11.21 -30.64
CA GLY A 554 7.56 -9.75 -30.74
C GLY A 554 8.86 -9.01 -30.40
N VAL A 555 10.00 -9.67 -30.51
CA VAL A 555 11.33 -9.09 -30.27
C VAL A 555 12.27 -9.60 -31.37
N ARG A 556 12.97 -8.70 -32.04
CA ARG A 556 13.88 -9.04 -33.15
C ARG A 556 15.11 -8.14 -33.18
N LEU A 557 16.18 -8.63 -33.79
CA LEU A 557 17.40 -7.86 -34.02
C LEU A 557 17.30 -7.08 -35.34
N VAL A 558 17.53 -5.77 -35.30
CA VAL A 558 17.63 -4.90 -36.48
C VAL A 558 18.99 -4.21 -36.45
N GLY A 559 19.89 -4.61 -37.35
CA GLY A 559 21.28 -4.16 -37.29
C GLY A 559 21.98 -4.66 -36.02
N ARG A 560 22.26 -3.73 -35.09
CA ARG A 560 22.86 -4.03 -33.76
C ARG A 560 21.88 -3.86 -32.61
N ASP A 561 20.66 -3.41 -32.89
CA ASP A 561 19.69 -3.01 -31.88
C ASP A 561 18.58 -4.05 -31.78
N VAL A 562 18.08 -4.27 -30.57
CA VAL A 562 16.93 -5.12 -30.31
C VAL A 562 15.67 -4.26 -30.31
N LEU A 563 14.71 -4.62 -31.15
CA LEU A 563 13.47 -3.90 -31.37
C LEU A 563 12.29 -4.77 -30.94
N VAL A 564 11.30 -4.14 -30.29
CA VAL A 564 10.05 -4.78 -29.86
C VAL A 564 8.95 -4.44 -30.87
N HIS A 565 8.11 -5.39 -31.25
CA HIS A 565 7.01 -5.20 -32.19
C HIS A 565 5.82 -6.11 -31.88
N CYS A 566 4.63 -5.78 -32.41
CA CYS A 566 3.46 -6.63 -32.28
C CYS A 566 3.57 -7.85 -33.21
N THR A 567 3.15 -9.02 -32.71
CA THR A 567 3.11 -10.28 -33.48
C THR A 567 1.91 -10.38 -34.43
N SER A 568 0.85 -9.59 -34.19
CA SER A 568 -0.29 -9.48 -35.09
C SER A 568 0.00 -8.53 -36.25
N ARG A 569 -0.30 -8.98 -37.47
CA ARG A 569 -0.17 -8.17 -38.70
C ARG A 569 -1.23 -7.09 -38.84
N ASP A 570 -2.36 -7.23 -38.14
CA ASP A 570 -3.46 -6.28 -38.18
C ASP A 570 -3.25 -5.12 -37.18
N CYS A 571 -2.26 -5.23 -36.31
CA CYS A 571 -1.93 -4.18 -35.35
C CYS A 571 -1.10 -3.07 -36.01
N HIS A 572 -1.41 -1.81 -35.74
CA HIS A 572 -0.64 -0.64 -36.21
C HIS A 572 0.84 -0.60 -35.77
N PHE A 573 1.22 -1.48 -34.84
CA PHE A 573 2.57 -1.62 -34.31
C PHE A 573 3.21 -2.97 -34.68
N SER A 574 2.78 -3.58 -35.79
CA SER A 574 3.39 -4.81 -36.33
C SER A 574 4.87 -4.64 -36.69
N ASP A 575 5.28 -3.44 -37.09
CA ASP A 575 6.66 -3.14 -37.50
C ASP A 575 7.57 -2.83 -36.31
N GLU A 576 7.10 -1.94 -35.42
CA GLU A 576 7.83 -1.43 -34.26
C GLU A 576 6.88 -0.81 -33.22
N LEU A 577 7.08 -1.18 -31.96
CA LEU A 577 6.48 -0.54 -30.80
C LEU A 577 7.37 0.60 -30.29
N PRO A 578 6.81 1.72 -29.79
CA PRO A 578 7.56 2.87 -29.30
C PRO A 578 8.15 2.63 -27.90
N VAL A 579 8.81 1.50 -27.69
CA VAL A 579 9.29 0.98 -26.41
C VAL A 579 10.79 0.73 -26.48
N VAL A 580 11.55 1.26 -25.52
CA VAL A 580 13.01 1.08 -25.40
C VAL A 580 13.35 0.49 -24.03
N VAL A 581 14.04 -0.65 -24.00
CA VAL A 581 14.34 -1.38 -22.75
C VAL A 581 15.83 -1.64 -22.53
N VAL A 582 16.69 -1.18 -23.45
CA VAL A 582 18.15 -1.35 -23.34
C VAL A 582 18.77 -0.03 -22.90
N ASP A 583 19.51 -0.04 -21.78
CA ASP A 583 20.11 1.16 -21.18
C ASP A 583 20.91 2.02 -22.17
N GLU A 584 21.82 1.40 -22.95
CA GLU A 584 22.60 2.13 -23.97
C GLU A 584 21.72 2.87 -24.99
N LEU A 585 20.60 2.26 -25.41
CA LEU A 585 19.66 2.89 -26.34
C LEU A 585 18.90 4.04 -25.67
N ILE A 586 18.53 3.86 -24.39
CA ILE A 586 17.89 4.90 -23.58
C ILE A 586 18.81 6.13 -23.44
N TYR A 587 20.12 5.93 -23.24
CA TYR A 587 21.06 7.07 -23.14
C TYR A 587 21.30 7.74 -24.49
N GLU A 588 21.41 6.96 -25.58
CA GLU A 588 21.63 7.48 -26.92
C GLU A 588 20.41 8.27 -27.43
N GLN A 589 19.22 7.70 -27.23
CA GLN A 589 17.93 8.25 -27.63
C GLN A 589 16.98 8.34 -26.41
N PRO A 590 17.13 9.38 -25.57
CA PRO A 590 16.30 9.56 -24.39
C PRO A 590 14.80 9.48 -24.71
N PRO A 591 14.05 8.58 -24.05
CA PRO A 591 12.64 8.36 -24.35
C PRO A 591 11.81 9.55 -23.87
N THR A 592 10.60 9.72 -24.42
CA THR A 592 9.69 10.81 -24.02
C THR A 592 9.23 10.68 -22.57
N ILE A 593 8.84 9.46 -22.18
CA ILE A 593 8.54 9.09 -20.79
C ILE A 593 9.59 8.08 -20.35
N LEU A 594 10.27 8.33 -19.24
CA LEU A 594 11.19 7.38 -18.63
C LEU A 594 10.55 6.77 -17.40
N LEU A 595 10.37 5.45 -17.41
CA LEU A 595 9.97 4.69 -16.25
C LEU A 595 11.22 4.15 -15.55
N ALA A 596 11.48 4.61 -14.33
CA ALA A 596 12.73 4.35 -13.63
C ALA A 596 12.52 3.84 -12.20
N THR A 597 13.43 3.01 -11.71
CA THR A 597 13.51 2.70 -10.28
C THR A 597 14.38 3.73 -9.57
N VAL A 598 14.04 4.05 -8.31
CA VAL A 598 14.87 4.96 -7.48
C VAL A 598 16.30 4.44 -7.31
N ASP A 599 16.47 3.12 -7.29
CA ASP A 599 17.77 2.45 -7.22
C ASP A 599 18.68 2.81 -8.40
N LYS A 600 18.12 2.89 -9.61
CA LYS A 600 18.90 3.10 -10.83
C LYS A 600 19.49 4.51 -10.90
N PHE A 601 18.88 5.49 -10.24
CA PHE A 601 19.45 6.83 -10.10
C PHE A 601 20.77 6.84 -9.31
N ALA A 602 21.03 5.86 -8.45
CA ALA A 602 22.34 5.70 -7.79
C ALA A 602 23.46 5.46 -8.81
N ARG A 603 23.14 4.97 -10.02
CA ARG A 603 24.13 4.74 -11.08
C ARG A 603 24.66 6.03 -11.69
N LEU A 604 24.02 7.18 -11.45
CA LEU A 604 24.51 8.47 -11.94
C LEU A 604 25.93 8.79 -11.41
N GLN A 605 26.28 8.35 -10.19
CA GLN A 605 27.64 8.56 -9.68
C GLN A 605 28.72 7.81 -10.49
N PHE A 606 28.35 6.71 -11.15
CA PHE A 606 29.26 5.84 -11.91
C PHE A 606 29.23 6.08 -13.42
N ASN A 607 28.06 6.35 -13.99
CA ASN A 607 27.84 6.40 -15.43
C ASN A 607 27.63 7.84 -15.94
N PRO A 608 28.55 8.40 -16.74
CA PRO A 608 28.39 9.75 -17.30
C PRO A 608 27.26 9.83 -18.33
N ASP A 609 26.99 8.77 -19.09
CA ASP A 609 25.99 8.76 -20.16
C ASP A 609 24.56 8.83 -19.63
N ALA A 610 24.34 8.40 -18.39
CA ALA A 610 23.06 8.48 -17.71
C ALA A 610 22.61 9.94 -17.45
N SER A 611 23.44 10.95 -17.67
CA SER A 611 23.02 12.35 -17.62
C SER A 611 22.12 12.76 -18.80
N ARG A 612 22.19 12.03 -19.94
CA ARG A 612 21.45 12.34 -21.16
C ARG A 612 19.93 12.22 -20.98
N ILE A 613 19.48 11.31 -20.11
CA ILE A 613 18.06 11.20 -19.72
C ILE A 613 17.55 12.42 -18.91
N LEU A 614 18.45 13.23 -18.35
CA LEU A 614 18.14 14.50 -17.69
C LEU A 614 18.22 15.69 -18.66
N GLY A 615 18.40 15.43 -19.97
CA GLY A 615 18.63 16.44 -21.01
C GLY A 615 20.05 17.02 -21.02
N LEU A 616 20.93 16.62 -20.10
CA LEU A 616 22.30 17.15 -19.98
C LEU A 616 23.18 16.63 -21.12
N GLY A 617 23.96 17.52 -21.74
CA GLY A 617 24.81 17.16 -22.89
C GLY A 617 24.03 16.79 -24.15
N THR A 618 22.75 17.17 -24.24
CA THR A 618 21.88 16.96 -25.40
C THR A 618 21.31 18.28 -25.92
N THR A 619 20.65 18.25 -27.08
CA THR A 619 19.88 19.39 -27.61
C THR A 619 18.49 19.52 -26.99
N TYR A 620 18.08 18.54 -26.18
CA TYR A 620 16.77 18.50 -25.54
C TYR A 620 16.75 19.31 -24.25
N ARG A 621 15.60 19.91 -23.97
CA ARG A 621 15.33 20.53 -22.66
C ARG A 621 15.23 19.46 -21.58
N GLN A 622 15.55 19.85 -20.37
CA GLN A 622 15.48 18.98 -19.20
C GLN A 622 14.04 18.53 -18.94
N PRO A 623 13.83 17.35 -18.33
CA PRO A 623 12.52 16.90 -17.88
C PRO A 623 11.80 17.97 -17.06
N SER A 624 10.55 18.26 -17.41
CA SER A 624 9.75 19.32 -16.77
C SER A 624 8.84 18.76 -15.68
N MET A 625 8.72 17.43 -15.58
CA MET A 625 7.83 16.76 -14.65
C MET A 625 8.46 15.47 -14.09
N ILE A 626 8.28 15.26 -12.79
CA ILE A 626 8.58 14.00 -12.10
C ILE A 626 7.28 13.48 -11.50
N ILE A 627 7.00 12.19 -11.74
CA ILE A 627 5.89 11.46 -11.13
C ILE A 627 6.48 10.48 -10.12
N GLN A 628 6.10 10.60 -8.86
CA GLN A 628 6.41 9.62 -7.81
C GLN A 628 5.18 8.78 -7.49
N ASP A 629 5.14 7.54 -7.98
CA ASP A 629 4.06 6.63 -7.59
C ASP A 629 4.40 5.91 -6.27
N GLU A 630 3.36 5.58 -5.52
CA GLU A 630 3.43 4.95 -4.20
C GLU A 630 4.40 5.66 -3.23
N LEU A 631 4.21 6.97 -3.05
CA LEU A 631 5.07 7.85 -2.22
C LEU A 631 5.31 7.30 -0.80
N HIS A 632 4.33 6.61 -0.22
CA HIS A 632 4.44 6.02 1.12
C HIS A 632 5.53 4.93 1.22
N LEU A 633 5.98 4.36 0.10
CA LEU A 633 7.09 3.40 0.06
C LEU A 633 8.46 4.09 0.20
N LEU A 634 8.53 5.42 0.04
CA LEU A 634 9.72 6.21 0.32
C LEU A 634 9.72 6.64 1.80
N SER A 635 9.95 5.67 2.67
CA SER A 635 9.99 5.83 4.11
C SER A 635 11.25 5.23 4.72
N GLY A 636 11.54 5.58 5.98
CA GLY A 636 12.65 4.99 6.74
C GLY A 636 14.00 5.17 6.03
N PRO A 637 14.88 4.15 6.02
CA PRO A 637 16.21 4.28 5.42
C PRO A 637 16.22 4.47 3.90
N LEU A 638 15.24 3.86 3.20
CA LEU A 638 15.15 4.01 1.75
C LEU A 638 14.79 5.44 1.37
N GLY A 639 13.72 5.99 1.97
CA GLY A 639 13.31 7.38 1.74
C GLY A 639 14.41 8.37 2.10
N THR A 640 15.11 8.10 3.21
CA THR A 640 16.27 8.86 3.70
C THR A 640 17.40 8.93 2.66
N THR A 641 17.79 7.80 2.07
CA THR A 641 18.84 7.74 1.02
C THR A 641 18.36 8.42 -0.27
N VAL A 642 17.11 8.16 -0.68
CA VAL A 642 16.53 8.69 -1.91
C VAL A 642 16.47 10.22 -1.88
N ALA A 643 16.12 10.83 -0.75
CA ALA A 643 16.06 12.28 -0.60
C ALA A 643 17.40 12.99 -0.87
N VAL A 644 18.52 12.41 -0.40
CA VAL A 644 19.86 12.98 -0.61
C VAL A 644 20.20 13.03 -2.10
N PHE A 645 19.91 11.95 -2.84
CA PHE A 645 20.09 11.93 -4.30
C PHE A 645 19.06 12.76 -5.04
N ASP A 646 17.82 12.84 -4.55
CA ASP A 646 16.78 13.66 -5.13
C ASP A 646 17.15 15.15 -5.09
N ALA A 647 17.73 15.64 -3.99
CA ALA A 647 18.26 17.00 -3.92
C ALA A 647 19.23 17.31 -5.07
N VAL A 648 20.12 16.37 -5.39
CA VAL A 648 21.05 16.49 -6.53
C VAL A 648 20.32 16.42 -7.87
N ILE A 649 19.37 15.50 -8.05
CA ILE A 649 18.59 15.37 -9.28
C ILE A 649 17.79 16.64 -9.54
N GLN A 650 17.18 17.25 -8.51
CA GLN A 650 16.47 18.52 -8.62
C GLN A 650 17.39 19.63 -9.10
N LEU A 651 18.61 19.75 -8.56
CA LEU A 651 19.59 20.73 -9.03
C LEU A 651 19.98 20.50 -10.49
N LEU A 652 20.28 19.24 -10.83
CA LEU A 652 20.63 18.86 -12.20
C LEU A 652 19.51 19.24 -13.16
N LEU A 653 18.24 18.97 -12.83
CA LEU A 653 17.06 19.30 -13.65
C LEU A 653 16.71 20.80 -13.68
N SER A 654 17.27 21.61 -12.78
CA SER A 654 16.96 23.05 -12.69
C SER A 654 17.95 23.93 -13.45
N ARG A 655 18.96 23.34 -14.11
CA ARG A 655 20.03 24.05 -14.82
C ARG A 655 19.50 24.90 -15.99
N GLY A 656 18.36 24.54 -16.55
CA GLY A 656 17.65 25.28 -17.60
C GLY A 656 16.86 26.50 -17.10
N GLY A 657 16.91 26.81 -15.80
CA GLY A 657 16.27 27.98 -15.18
C GLY A 657 14.87 27.71 -14.59
N SER A 658 14.33 26.51 -14.74
CA SER A 658 13.04 26.09 -14.16
C SER A 658 13.19 24.78 -13.41
N THR A 659 12.52 24.67 -12.26
CA THR A 659 12.48 23.42 -11.49
C THR A 659 11.42 22.48 -12.06
N PRO A 660 11.61 21.15 -12.01
CA PRO A 660 10.57 20.21 -12.43
C PRO A 660 9.35 20.28 -11.51
N LYS A 661 8.15 20.12 -12.08
CA LYS A 661 6.92 19.89 -11.32
C LYS A 661 6.94 18.48 -10.76
N ILE A 662 6.66 18.32 -9.48
CA ILE A 662 6.56 16.99 -8.86
C ILE A 662 5.09 16.69 -8.60
N VAL A 663 4.63 15.56 -9.13
CA VAL A 663 3.34 14.96 -8.83
C VAL A 663 3.60 13.64 -8.14
N ALA A 664 2.87 13.36 -7.06
CA ALA A 664 2.99 12.12 -6.32
C ALA A 664 1.63 11.43 -6.17
N SER A 665 1.63 10.12 -5.94
CA SER A 665 0.42 9.36 -5.63
C SER A 665 0.63 8.45 -4.43
N THR A 666 -0.41 8.29 -3.62
CA THR A 666 -0.43 7.34 -2.49
C THR A 666 -1.86 6.87 -2.18
N ALA A 667 -1.98 5.79 -1.42
CA ALA A 667 -3.27 5.27 -0.92
C ALA A 667 -3.43 5.45 0.60
N THR A 668 -2.33 5.44 1.32
CA THR A 668 -2.29 5.49 2.79
C THR A 668 -1.10 6.35 3.18
N ILE A 669 -1.35 7.58 3.64
CA ILE A 669 -0.31 8.49 4.11
C ILE A 669 -0.86 9.28 5.29
N ARG A 670 0.03 9.59 6.22
CA ARG A 670 -0.14 10.55 7.31
C ARG A 670 1.16 11.35 7.44
N ALA A 671 1.08 12.58 7.92
CA ALA A 671 2.19 13.53 8.00
C ALA A 671 2.84 13.79 6.62
N SER A 672 2.02 13.92 5.58
CA SER A 672 2.51 14.12 4.21
C SER A 672 3.35 15.38 4.07
N ASP A 673 3.05 16.43 4.84
CA ASP A 673 3.84 17.67 4.86
C ASP A 673 5.28 17.43 5.31
N GLU A 674 5.47 16.72 6.42
CA GLU A 674 6.80 16.39 6.95
C GLU A 674 7.55 15.43 6.02
N GLN A 675 6.87 14.40 5.51
CA GLN A 675 7.49 13.44 4.61
C GLN A 675 7.95 14.11 3.30
N VAL A 676 7.10 14.92 2.66
CA VAL A 676 7.44 15.61 1.40
C VAL A 676 8.51 16.67 1.64
N LYS A 677 8.45 17.39 2.76
CA LYS A 677 9.50 18.35 3.13
C LYS A 677 10.84 17.65 3.30
N GLY A 678 10.88 16.54 4.03
CA GLY A 678 12.09 15.72 4.18
C GLY A 678 12.59 15.16 2.85
N LEU A 679 11.70 14.60 2.02
CA LEU A 679 12.10 13.97 0.75
C LEU A 679 12.60 14.97 -0.29
N TYR A 680 11.95 16.13 -0.40
CA TYR A 680 12.11 17.02 -1.56
C TYR A 680 12.46 18.46 -1.21
N GLY A 681 12.46 18.87 0.07
CA GLY A 681 12.60 20.26 0.46
C GLY A 681 11.46 21.15 -0.04
N ARG A 682 10.24 20.59 -0.18
CA ARG A 682 9.08 21.27 -0.80
C ARG A 682 7.83 21.15 0.06
N LYS A 683 6.88 22.05 -0.16
CA LYS A 683 5.52 21.95 0.41
C LYS A 683 4.68 20.94 -0.39
N VAL A 684 3.65 20.38 0.23
CA VAL A 684 2.70 19.47 -0.42
C VAL A 684 1.31 20.09 -0.48
N ALA A 685 0.55 19.75 -1.52
CA ALA A 685 -0.90 19.90 -1.54
C ALA A 685 -1.54 18.55 -1.80
N LEU A 686 -2.29 18.07 -0.82
CA LEU A 686 -3.02 16.82 -0.89
C LEU A 686 -4.34 17.01 -1.64
N TYR A 687 -4.63 16.10 -2.58
CA TYR A 687 -5.82 16.13 -3.41
C TYR A 687 -6.42 14.72 -3.57
N PRO A 688 -7.75 14.53 -3.49
CA PRO A 688 -8.76 15.55 -3.22
C PRO A 688 -8.68 16.11 -1.79
N PRO A 689 -9.08 17.37 -1.58
CA PRO A 689 -9.16 17.93 -0.24
C PRO A 689 -10.22 17.17 0.58
N SER A 690 -9.97 17.03 1.88
CA SER A 690 -10.89 16.35 2.81
C SER A 690 -12.13 17.20 3.08
N GLY A 691 -13.27 16.54 3.29
CA GLY A 691 -14.47 17.18 3.84
C GLY A 691 -14.47 17.19 5.37
N LEU A 692 -15.50 17.82 5.95
CA LEU A 692 -15.69 17.90 7.41
C LEU A 692 -16.22 16.59 8.03
N ASP A 693 -16.69 15.63 7.22
CA ASP A 693 -17.38 14.42 7.69
C ASP A 693 -16.72 13.14 7.15
N GLY A 694 -15.93 12.47 8.00
CA GLY A 694 -15.30 11.18 7.71
C GLY A 694 -14.65 11.12 6.33
N ASP A 695 -15.06 10.14 5.52
CA ASP A 695 -14.54 9.88 4.18
C ASP A 695 -15.36 10.55 3.05
N ARG A 696 -16.32 11.41 3.39
CA ARG A 696 -17.14 12.12 2.39
C ARG A 696 -16.41 13.36 1.88
N THR A 697 -16.27 13.45 0.57
CA THR A 697 -15.76 14.62 -0.16
C THR A 697 -16.70 14.94 -1.32
N PHE A 698 -16.50 16.07 -1.99
CA PHE A 698 -17.20 16.34 -3.26
C PHE A 698 -16.97 15.25 -4.32
N PHE A 699 -15.81 14.60 -4.30
CA PHE A 699 -15.41 13.66 -5.35
C PHE A 699 -15.72 12.21 -5.02
N SER A 700 -15.92 11.89 -3.74
CA SER A 700 -16.08 10.51 -3.30
C SER A 700 -16.89 10.40 -2.02
N GLN A 701 -17.63 9.31 -1.89
CA GLN A 701 -18.38 8.99 -0.69
C GLN A 701 -18.38 7.47 -0.44
N PRO A 702 -18.58 7.02 0.81
CA PRO A 702 -18.95 5.64 1.07
C PRO A 702 -20.24 5.27 0.31
N VAL A 703 -20.29 4.08 -0.29
CA VAL A 703 -21.47 3.61 -1.03
C VAL A 703 -22.72 3.64 -0.16
N SER A 704 -23.82 4.15 -0.71
CA SER A 704 -25.09 4.31 0.01
C SER A 704 -25.70 2.98 0.49
N SER A 705 -25.46 1.89 -0.25
CA SER A 705 -25.86 0.53 0.13
C SER A 705 -25.22 0.05 1.44
N GLY A 706 -24.10 0.67 1.84
CA GLY A 706 -23.30 0.25 2.99
C GLY A 706 -22.58 -1.08 2.80
N VAL A 707 -22.57 -1.61 1.57
CA VAL A 707 -21.86 -2.84 1.19
C VAL A 707 -20.37 -2.54 1.01
N GLY A 708 -19.52 -3.51 1.34
CA GLY A 708 -18.08 -3.32 1.25
C GLY A 708 -17.31 -4.61 1.50
N ARG A 709 -16.10 -4.46 2.04
CA ARG A 709 -15.28 -5.62 2.44
C ARG A 709 -15.64 -6.04 3.85
N LEU A 710 -15.90 -7.32 4.03
CA LEU A 710 -16.17 -7.91 5.33
C LEU A 710 -14.86 -8.26 6.03
N TYR A 711 -14.63 -7.67 7.19
CA TYR A 711 -13.54 -8.02 8.09
C TYR A 711 -14.07 -8.90 9.21
N VAL A 712 -13.38 -10.00 9.51
CA VAL A 712 -13.70 -10.94 10.58
C VAL A 712 -12.47 -11.13 11.46
N GLY A 713 -12.63 -11.01 12.78
CA GLY A 713 -11.55 -11.23 13.74
C GLY A 713 -11.64 -12.61 14.39
N LEU A 714 -10.50 -13.28 14.56
CA LEU A 714 -10.39 -14.54 15.28
C LEU A 714 -9.20 -14.48 16.24
N MET A 715 -9.43 -14.80 17.51
CA MET A 715 -8.35 -14.92 18.50
C MET A 715 -8.47 -16.27 19.23
N PRO A 716 -7.90 -17.35 18.67
CA PRO A 716 -8.06 -18.69 19.22
C PRO A 716 -7.57 -18.84 20.67
N GLN A 717 -8.30 -19.64 21.42
CA GLN A 717 -8.06 -20.00 22.81
C GLN A 717 -7.60 -21.45 22.88
N ALA A 718 -6.64 -21.75 23.74
CA ALA A 718 -6.09 -23.09 23.94
C ALA A 718 -5.60 -23.82 22.67
N LEU A 719 -5.10 -23.08 21.68
CA LEU A 719 -4.51 -23.64 20.46
C LEU A 719 -3.10 -23.11 20.25
N SER A 720 -2.18 -24.00 19.85
CA SER A 720 -0.89 -23.58 19.29
C SER A 720 -1.10 -22.73 18.04
N GLN A 721 -0.12 -21.88 17.70
CA GLN A 721 -0.19 -21.05 16.49
C GLN A 721 -0.40 -21.88 15.21
N MET A 722 0.22 -23.06 15.13
CA MET A 722 0.08 -23.96 13.98
C MET A 722 -1.34 -24.50 13.88
N SER A 723 -1.89 -24.97 15.01
CA SER A 723 -3.26 -25.47 15.09
C SER A 723 -4.30 -24.37 14.83
N ALA A 724 -4.02 -23.14 15.25
CA ALA A 724 -4.84 -21.95 14.99
C ALA A 724 -4.91 -21.64 13.49
N VAL A 725 -3.78 -21.69 12.77
CA VAL A 725 -3.75 -21.52 11.30
C VAL A 725 -4.56 -22.62 10.61
N VAL A 726 -4.41 -23.87 11.01
CA VAL A 726 -5.17 -24.99 10.43
C VAL A 726 -6.67 -24.86 10.71
N ALA A 727 -7.03 -24.48 11.94
CA ALA A 727 -8.42 -24.22 12.32
C ALA A 727 -9.01 -23.05 11.53
N ALA A 728 -8.20 -22.05 11.18
CA ALA A 728 -8.62 -20.90 10.39
C ALA A 728 -8.73 -21.17 8.89
N ALA A 729 -7.75 -21.88 8.32
CA ALA A 729 -7.66 -22.11 6.88
C ALA A 729 -8.75 -23.07 6.38
N ALA A 730 -9.08 -24.12 7.13
CA ALA A 730 -10.04 -25.13 6.68
C ALA A 730 -11.45 -24.57 6.36
N PRO A 731 -12.16 -23.90 7.29
CA PRO A 731 -13.48 -23.35 6.99
C PRO A 731 -13.43 -22.22 5.96
N LEU A 732 -12.30 -21.52 5.84
CA LEU A 732 -12.10 -20.53 4.79
C LEU A 732 -12.06 -21.20 3.40
N LEU A 733 -11.31 -22.29 3.25
CA LEU A 733 -11.19 -23.04 1.99
C LEU A 733 -12.49 -23.75 1.57
N GLU A 734 -13.40 -24.00 2.51
CA GLU A 734 -14.74 -24.55 2.25
C GLU A 734 -15.70 -23.53 1.63
N ILE A 735 -15.45 -22.21 1.76
CA ILE A 735 -16.37 -21.14 1.34
C ILE A 735 -16.85 -21.28 -0.12
N PRO A 736 -16.00 -21.57 -1.12
CA PRO A 736 -16.48 -21.74 -2.51
C PRO A 736 -17.56 -22.82 -2.67
N GLU A 737 -17.50 -23.88 -1.87
CA GLU A 737 -18.46 -24.98 -1.89
C GLU A 737 -19.72 -24.64 -1.07
N VAL A 738 -19.57 -23.84 0.00
CA VAL A 738 -20.71 -23.29 0.77
C VAL A 738 -21.54 -22.33 -0.09
N LEU A 739 -20.89 -21.55 -0.96
CA LEU A 739 -21.54 -20.55 -1.80
C LEU A 739 -22.12 -21.11 -3.10
N GLU A 740 -21.84 -22.37 -3.46
CA GLU A 740 -22.28 -22.99 -4.72
C GLU A 740 -23.82 -22.99 -4.89
N ALA A 741 -24.57 -22.93 -3.78
CA ALA A 741 -26.04 -22.93 -3.76
C ALA A 741 -26.72 -21.54 -3.71
N ASP A 742 -25.98 -20.45 -3.44
CA ASP A 742 -26.51 -19.10 -3.13
C ASP A 742 -25.82 -17.98 -3.95
N VAL A 743 -25.36 -18.32 -5.15
CA VAL A 743 -24.65 -17.41 -6.07
C VAL A 743 -25.62 -16.33 -6.59
N ASP A 744 -25.41 -15.07 -6.20
CA ASP A 744 -26.06 -13.94 -6.86
C ASP A 744 -25.40 -13.66 -8.24
N ASP A 745 -26.04 -12.86 -9.11
CA ASP A 745 -25.53 -12.55 -10.46
C ASP A 745 -24.11 -11.90 -10.47
N THR A 746 -23.54 -11.53 -9.32
CA THR A 746 -22.30 -10.76 -9.21
C THR A 746 -21.11 -11.50 -8.58
N SER A 747 -21.33 -12.64 -7.91
CA SER A 747 -20.31 -13.31 -7.09
C SER A 747 -20.04 -14.74 -7.53
N THR A 748 -19.05 -14.95 -8.39
CA THR A 748 -18.75 -16.30 -8.91
C THR A 748 -17.93 -17.14 -7.91
N ARG A 749 -18.08 -18.48 -7.97
CA ARG A 749 -17.25 -19.45 -7.23
C ARG A 749 -15.74 -19.19 -7.40
N ASP A 750 -15.31 -18.78 -8.60
CA ASP A 750 -13.93 -18.41 -8.92
C ASP A 750 -13.39 -17.30 -8.00
N ALA A 751 -14.23 -16.32 -7.65
CA ALA A 751 -13.80 -15.17 -6.86
C ALA A 751 -13.30 -15.58 -5.46
N TYR A 752 -13.95 -16.58 -4.85
CA TYR A 752 -13.60 -17.10 -3.53
C TYR A 752 -12.65 -18.31 -3.60
N TRP A 753 -12.28 -18.77 -4.80
CA TRP A 753 -11.46 -19.98 -4.97
C TRP A 753 -10.08 -19.81 -4.33
N THR A 754 -9.30 -18.84 -4.81
CA THR A 754 -7.92 -18.66 -4.35
C THR A 754 -7.90 -18.00 -2.96
N ALA A 755 -7.46 -18.75 -1.95
CA ALA A 755 -7.30 -18.20 -0.60
C ALA A 755 -5.94 -17.52 -0.46
N VAL A 756 -5.96 -16.22 -0.19
CA VAL A 756 -4.75 -15.43 0.05
C VAL A 756 -4.37 -15.52 1.54
N MET A 757 -3.23 -16.11 1.86
CA MET A 757 -2.72 -16.16 3.23
C MET A 757 -1.55 -15.19 3.37
N TYR A 758 -1.75 -14.12 4.13
CA TYR A 758 -0.75 -13.08 4.37
C TYR A 758 0.00 -13.34 5.69
N HIS A 759 1.32 -13.25 5.64
CA HIS A 759 2.21 -13.48 6.78
C HIS A 759 3.13 -12.28 7.01
N ASN A 760 3.27 -11.90 8.28
CA ASN A 760 4.20 -10.86 8.71
C ASN A 760 5.67 -11.33 8.71
N SER A 761 5.93 -12.63 8.56
CA SER A 761 7.30 -13.18 8.51
C SER A 761 7.42 -14.36 7.54
N LEU A 762 8.58 -14.45 6.86
CA LEU A 762 8.88 -15.55 5.92
C LEU A 762 8.99 -16.91 6.60
N ARG A 763 9.40 -16.94 7.88
CA ARG A 763 9.49 -18.18 8.67
C ARG A 763 8.11 -18.80 8.91
N GLU A 764 7.11 -17.98 9.21
CA GLU A 764 5.73 -18.44 9.42
C GLU A 764 5.05 -18.83 8.12
N LEU A 765 5.38 -18.10 7.05
CA LEU A 765 4.96 -18.43 5.71
C LEU A 765 5.43 -19.84 5.33
N GLY A 766 6.72 -20.12 5.48
CA GLY A 766 7.29 -21.44 5.16
C GLY A 766 6.64 -22.58 5.96
N ARG A 767 6.36 -22.35 7.25
CA ARG A 767 5.62 -23.30 8.10
C ARG A 767 4.18 -23.53 7.61
N THR A 768 3.50 -22.46 7.21
CA THR A 768 2.12 -22.53 6.70
C THR A 768 2.06 -23.31 5.39
N GLY A 769 3.06 -23.19 4.53
CA GLY A 769 3.11 -23.96 3.28
C GLY A 769 3.04 -25.47 3.49
N THR A 770 3.74 -26.01 4.48
CA THR A 770 3.65 -27.43 4.84
C THR A 770 2.28 -27.77 5.45
N LEU A 771 1.79 -26.96 6.39
CA LEU A 771 0.50 -27.19 7.07
C LEU A 771 -0.69 -27.25 6.11
N VAL A 772 -0.69 -26.41 5.09
CA VAL A 772 -1.82 -26.29 4.16
C VAL A 772 -1.99 -27.55 3.30
N VAL A 773 -0.89 -28.23 2.97
CA VAL A 773 -0.92 -29.45 2.15
C VAL A 773 -1.28 -30.68 2.98
N ASP A 774 -0.80 -30.76 4.23
CA ASP A 774 -0.96 -31.96 5.05
C ASP A 774 -2.10 -31.82 6.08
N ASP A 775 -1.94 -30.92 7.06
CA ASP A 775 -2.86 -30.77 8.20
C ASP A 775 -4.22 -30.20 7.81
N VAL A 776 -4.26 -29.19 6.94
CA VAL A 776 -5.50 -28.57 6.47
C VAL A 776 -6.32 -29.58 5.66
N ASN A 777 -5.70 -30.30 4.72
CA ASN A 777 -6.37 -31.36 3.97
C ASN A 777 -6.88 -32.49 4.88
N SER A 778 -6.14 -32.83 5.93
CA SER A 778 -6.56 -33.80 6.94
C SER A 778 -7.78 -33.34 7.73
N ARG A 779 -7.93 -32.02 7.95
CA ARG A 779 -9.10 -31.41 8.61
C ARG A 779 -10.29 -31.22 7.67
N LEU A 780 -10.06 -30.94 6.38
CA LEU A 780 -11.11 -30.70 5.37
C LEU A 780 -11.97 -31.94 5.11
N ARG A 781 -11.36 -33.14 5.00
CA ARG A 781 -12.10 -34.38 4.71
C ARG A 781 -13.22 -34.71 5.70
N PRO A 782 -12.96 -34.85 7.01
CA PRO A 782 -14.01 -35.16 7.98
C PRO A 782 -15.03 -34.02 8.14
N ARG A 783 -14.64 -32.77 7.84
CA ARG A 783 -15.57 -31.64 7.85
C ARG A 783 -16.53 -31.68 6.66
N ALA A 784 -16.02 -31.89 5.45
CA ALA A 784 -16.83 -32.00 4.24
C ALA A 784 -17.88 -33.12 4.36
N GLU A 785 -17.47 -34.31 4.82
CA GLU A 785 -18.38 -35.43 5.09
C GLU A 785 -19.48 -35.09 6.11
N ARG A 786 -19.11 -34.39 7.20
CA ARG A 786 -20.04 -34.00 8.26
C ARG A 786 -21.03 -32.92 7.83
N LEU A 787 -20.57 -31.96 7.03
CA LEU A 787 -21.38 -30.84 6.55
C LEU A 787 -22.16 -31.16 5.28
N GLY A 788 -21.91 -32.32 4.65
CA GLY A 788 -22.50 -32.66 3.36
C GLY A 788 -21.97 -31.80 2.21
N LEU A 789 -20.75 -31.26 2.34
CA LEU A 789 -20.10 -30.45 1.32
C LEU A 789 -19.24 -31.31 0.39
N SER A 790 -19.07 -30.85 -0.85
CA SER A 790 -18.08 -31.40 -1.76
C SER A 790 -16.66 -31.24 -1.19
N LEU A 791 -15.87 -32.31 -1.23
CA LEU A 791 -14.50 -32.26 -0.70
C LEU A 791 -13.59 -31.49 -1.64
N ARG A 792 -13.27 -30.26 -1.25
CA ARG A 792 -12.18 -29.47 -1.84
C ARG A 792 -10.87 -29.77 -1.13
N ARG A 793 -9.82 -30.12 -1.88
CA ARG A 793 -8.45 -30.34 -1.36
C ARG A 793 -7.51 -29.27 -1.88
N VAL A 794 -6.54 -28.87 -1.06
CA VAL A 794 -5.44 -28.04 -1.51
C VAL A 794 -4.40 -28.91 -2.21
N ARG A 795 -4.08 -28.60 -3.45
CA ARG A 795 -3.09 -29.35 -4.25
C ARG A 795 -1.70 -28.74 -4.06
N ALA A 796 -0.71 -29.58 -3.80
CA ALA A 796 0.65 -29.13 -3.51
C ALA A 796 1.28 -28.31 -4.66
N ASP A 797 0.99 -28.66 -5.91
CA ASP A 797 1.45 -27.94 -7.10
C ASP A 797 0.68 -26.64 -7.39
N LYS A 798 -0.40 -26.38 -6.63
CA LYS A 798 -1.25 -25.18 -6.72
C LYS A 798 -1.16 -24.30 -5.48
N VAL A 799 -0.12 -24.48 -4.67
CA VAL A 799 0.28 -23.55 -3.62
C VAL A 799 1.36 -22.64 -4.19
N LEU A 800 1.07 -21.34 -4.24
CA LEU A 800 1.99 -20.33 -4.77
C LEU A 800 2.61 -19.53 -3.61
N GLU A 801 3.90 -19.20 -3.70
CA GLU A 801 4.56 -18.31 -2.76
C GLU A 801 4.91 -16.99 -3.44
N LEU A 802 4.43 -15.88 -2.88
CA LEU A 802 4.63 -14.52 -3.36
C LEU A 802 5.38 -13.70 -2.30
N THR A 803 6.71 -13.78 -2.30
CA THR A 803 7.60 -13.16 -1.31
C THR A 803 8.78 -12.44 -1.96
N SER A 804 9.54 -11.68 -1.18
CA SER A 804 10.75 -10.99 -1.66
C SER A 804 11.88 -11.93 -2.07
N ARG A 805 11.78 -13.24 -1.78
CA ARG A 805 12.73 -14.27 -2.21
C ARG A 805 12.54 -14.67 -3.67
N ARG A 806 11.36 -14.42 -4.25
CA ARG A 806 11.09 -14.71 -5.66
C ARG A 806 11.88 -13.76 -6.53
N GLY A 807 12.63 -14.32 -7.47
CA GLY A 807 13.43 -13.55 -8.40
C GLY A 807 12.56 -12.66 -9.30
N PRO A 808 13.14 -11.60 -9.89
CA PRO A 808 12.46 -10.75 -10.87
C PRO A 808 11.86 -11.50 -12.06
N GLU A 809 12.45 -12.63 -12.42
CA GLU A 809 12.01 -13.50 -13.51
C GLU A 809 10.86 -14.45 -13.14
N GLU A 810 10.62 -14.69 -11.84
CA GLU A 810 9.55 -15.59 -11.37
C GLU A 810 8.22 -14.87 -11.19
N LEU A 811 8.24 -13.63 -10.68
CA LEU A 811 7.04 -12.88 -10.33
C LEU A 811 6.03 -12.71 -11.49
N PRO A 812 6.42 -12.41 -12.74
CA PRO A 812 5.48 -12.35 -13.85
C PRO A 812 4.76 -13.69 -14.11
N ASN A 813 5.47 -14.81 -13.94
CA ASN A 813 4.89 -16.16 -14.05
C ASN A 813 3.85 -16.39 -12.94
N ASP A 814 4.19 -16.00 -11.71
CA ASP A 814 3.32 -16.10 -10.54
C ASP A 814 2.02 -15.28 -10.75
N LEU A 815 2.15 -14.05 -11.28
CA LEU A 815 1.00 -13.20 -11.61
C LEU A 815 0.13 -13.80 -12.73
N ARG A 816 0.73 -14.41 -13.75
CA ARG A 816 0.00 -15.14 -14.81
C ARG A 816 -0.76 -16.34 -14.23
N ALA A 817 -0.15 -17.10 -13.32
CA ALA A 817 -0.81 -18.21 -12.64
C ALA A 817 -2.00 -17.73 -11.78
N LEU A 818 -1.84 -16.63 -11.05
CA LEU A 818 -2.91 -16.05 -10.22
C LEU A 818 -4.07 -15.49 -11.03
N LYS A 819 -3.87 -15.08 -12.28
CA LYS A 819 -4.95 -14.60 -13.17
C LYS A 819 -5.85 -15.73 -13.70
N ARG A 820 -5.42 -17.00 -13.65
CA ARG A 820 -6.22 -18.14 -14.14
C ARG A 820 -7.47 -18.34 -13.29
N ARG A 821 -8.62 -18.45 -13.94
CA ARG A 821 -9.92 -18.58 -13.28
C ARG A 821 -10.27 -20.06 -13.05
N ALA A 822 -10.87 -20.36 -11.90
CA ALA A 822 -11.20 -21.72 -11.50
C ALA A 822 -12.42 -22.31 -12.23
N ASP A 823 -13.24 -21.48 -12.86
CA ASP A 823 -14.34 -21.87 -13.73
C ASP A 823 -13.88 -22.22 -15.16
N GLU A 824 -12.71 -21.72 -15.59
CA GLU A 824 -12.16 -21.93 -16.93
C GLU A 824 -11.04 -22.98 -16.96
N SER A 825 -10.34 -23.19 -15.85
CA SER A 825 -9.16 -24.06 -15.81
C SER A 825 -8.94 -24.71 -14.45
N ASP A 826 -8.64 -26.01 -14.47
CA ASP A 826 -8.18 -26.76 -13.30
C ASP A 826 -6.80 -26.28 -12.79
N ASP A 827 -6.09 -25.46 -13.56
CA ASP A 827 -4.79 -24.92 -13.16
C ASP A 827 -4.87 -23.71 -12.22
N ALA A 828 -6.08 -23.27 -11.83
CA ALA A 828 -6.24 -22.18 -10.88
C ALA A 828 -5.54 -22.47 -9.54
N ILE A 829 -4.88 -21.45 -9.00
CA ILE A 829 -4.16 -21.51 -7.72
C ILE A 829 -5.15 -21.68 -6.57
N ASP A 830 -4.91 -22.65 -5.69
CA ASP A 830 -5.77 -22.94 -4.55
C ASP A 830 -5.46 -22.00 -3.38
N VAL A 831 -4.16 -21.82 -3.09
CA VAL A 831 -3.66 -20.99 -2.00
C VAL A 831 -2.46 -20.18 -2.49
N VAL A 832 -2.45 -18.88 -2.16
CA VAL A 832 -1.26 -18.05 -2.29
C VAL A 832 -0.78 -17.62 -0.92
N LEU A 833 0.46 -17.97 -0.60
CA LEU A 833 1.16 -17.55 0.59
C LEU A 833 1.94 -16.28 0.25
N SER A 834 1.74 -15.21 1.01
CA SER A 834 2.38 -13.93 0.69
C SER A 834 2.83 -13.15 1.91
N SER A 835 3.77 -12.25 1.71
CA SER A 835 4.19 -11.23 2.67
C SER A 835 3.85 -9.83 2.14
N ASN A 836 4.58 -8.81 2.56
CA ASN A 836 4.50 -7.42 2.09
C ASN A 836 4.66 -7.28 0.56
N MET A 837 5.04 -8.35 -0.16
CA MET A 837 4.96 -8.36 -1.62
C MET A 837 3.53 -8.23 -2.18
N LEU A 838 2.49 -8.61 -1.43
CA LEU A 838 1.11 -8.40 -1.88
C LEU A 838 0.66 -6.94 -1.72
N SER A 839 1.15 -6.23 -0.70
CA SER A 839 0.74 -4.85 -0.42
C SER A 839 1.21 -3.88 -1.51
N VAL A 840 2.23 -4.25 -2.27
CA VAL A 840 2.86 -3.42 -3.30
C VAL A 840 2.18 -3.63 -4.67
N GLY A 841 1.42 -2.63 -5.12
CA GLY A 841 0.74 -2.42 -6.43
C GLY A 841 0.21 -3.59 -7.30
N ILE A 842 0.19 -4.85 -6.86
CA ILE A 842 -0.31 -5.99 -7.63
C ILE A 842 -1.83 -5.86 -7.80
N ASP A 843 -2.30 -6.02 -9.05
CA ASP A 843 -3.72 -5.97 -9.38
C ASP A 843 -4.20 -7.30 -9.96
N ILE A 844 -4.91 -8.07 -9.15
CA ILE A 844 -5.58 -9.33 -9.52
C ILE A 844 -7.06 -9.19 -9.11
N PRO A 845 -7.94 -8.75 -10.03
CA PRO A 845 -9.31 -8.35 -9.68
C PRO A 845 -10.17 -9.46 -9.05
N ARG A 846 -9.89 -10.74 -9.37
CA ARG A 846 -10.75 -11.86 -8.97
C ARG A 846 -10.61 -12.32 -7.51
N LEU A 847 -9.58 -11.89 -6.77
CA LEU A 847 -9.34 -12.43 -5.42
C LEU A 847 -10.37 -11.87 -4.41
N ALA A 848 -11.14 -12.73 -3.74
CA ALA A 848 -12.17 -12.35 -2.76
C ALA A 848 -11.92 -12.85 -1.33
N LEU A 849 -10.93 -13.72 -1.12
CA LEU A 849 -10.75 -14.43 0.15
C LEU A 849 -9.34 -14.25 0.73
N MET A 850 -9.24 -13.77 1.98
CA MET A 850 -7.97 -13.55 2.67
C MET A 850 -7.96 -14.08 4.10
N LEU A 851 -6.87 -14.72 4.49
CA LEU A 851 -6.45 -15.00 5.87
C LEU A 851 -5.22 -14.13 6.20
N MET A 852 -5.37 -13.19 7.12
CA MET A 852 -4.28 -12.38 7.68
C MET A 852 -3.73 -13.07 8.93
N VAL A 853 -2.50 -13.57 8.91
CA VAL A 853 -1.89 -14.31 10.01
C VAL A 853 -1.17 -13.37 10.98
N GLY A 854 -1.92 -12.86 11.95
CA GLY A 854 -1.50 -11.86 12.93
C GLY A 854 -1.65 -10.44 12.41
N GLN A 855 -1.77 -9.47 13.32
CA GLN A 855 -1.83 -8.06 12.94
C GLN A 855 -0.45 -7.57 12.45
N PRO A 856 -0.37 -6.95 11.25
CA PRO A 856 0.85 -6.28 10.78
C PRO A 856 1.35 -5.21 11.76
N ARG A 857 2.59 -4.77 11.57
CA ARG A 857 3.17 -3.74 12.46
C ARG A 857 2.48 -2.38 12.30
N THR A 858 2.03 -2.07 11.09
CA THR A 858 1.40 -0.79 10.76
C THR A 858 -0.01 -0.99 10.20
N THR A 859 -0.89 -0.04 10.51
CA THR A 859 -2.24 0.01 9.94
C THR A 859 -2.19 0.31 8.44
N ALA A 860 -1.20 1.09 7.98
CA ALA A 860 -0.98 1.33 6.55
C ALA A 860 -0.80 0.01 5.78
N GLU A 861 0.08 -0.88 6.26
CA GLU A 861 0.31 -2.20 5.67
C GLU A 861 -0.96 -3.07 5.71
N TYR A 862 -1.68 -3.05 6.84
CA TYR A 862 -2.95 -3.77 6.98
C TYR A 862 -3.99 -3.33 5.93
N ILE A 863 -4.19 -2.02 5.75
CA ILE A 863 -5.11 -1.47 4.74
C ILE A 863 -4.63 -1.85 3.33
N GLN A 864 -3.35 -1.71 3.04
CA GLN A 864 -2.80 -1.99 1.72
C GLN A 864 -2.94 -3.45 1.33
N ALA A 865 -2.53 -4.38 2.20
CA ALA A 865 -2.64 -5.81 1.98
C ALA A 865 -4.11 -6.23 1.82
N THR A 866 -4.98 -5.81 2.73
CA THR A 866 -6.40 -6.19 2.70
C THR A 866 -7.18 -5.53 1.55
N SER A 867 -6.67 -4.44 0.96
CA SER A 867 -7.25 -3.79 -0.25
C SER A 867 -6.97 -4.55 -1.55
N ARG A 868 -6.19 -5.63 -1.50
CA ARG A 868 -5.87 -6.47 -2.66
C ARG A 868 -6.92 -7.55 -2.92
N VAL A 869 -7.86 -7.70 -1.99
CA VAL A 869 -8.95 -8.67 -2.03
C VAL A 869 -10.29 -7.94 -1.99
N GLY A 870 -11.26 -8.38 -2.80
CA GLY A 870 -12.56 -7.74 -2.94
C GLY A 870 -12.55 -6.46 -3.77
N ARG A 871 -11.97 -6.53 -4.98
CA ARG A 871 -11.90 -5.41 -5.93
C ARG A 871 -13.03 -5.46 -6.96
N GLY A 872 -13.40 -4.29 -7.47
CA GLY A 872 -14.42 -4.17 -8.52
C GLY A 872 -15.79 -4.66 -8.06
N ALA A 873 -16.40 -5.56 -8.82
CA ALA A 873 -17.69 -6.17 -8.50
C ALA A 873 -17.60 -7.21 -7.36
N VAL A 874 -16.41 -7.76 -7.11
CA VAL A 874 -16.18 -8.82 -6.13
C VAL A 874 -16.16 -8.24 -4.72
N ARG A 875 -16.90 -8.85 -3.79
CA ARG A 875 -16.93 -8.44 -2.37
C ARG A 875 -15.98 -9.31 -1.56
N GLY A 876 -15.00 -8.67 -0.92
CA GLY A 876 -13.94 -9.38 -0.20
C GLY A 876 -14.35 -9.82 1.20
N ILE A 877 -13.78 -10.93 1.65
CA ILE A 877 -13.83 -11.44 3.03
C ILE A 877 -12.39 -11.56 3.54
N VAL A 878 -12.09 -10.81 4.59
CA VAL A 878 -10.77 -10.75 5.23
C VAL A 878 -10.91 -11.30 6.64
N THR A 879 -10.33 -12.46 6.90
CA THR A 879 -10.27 -13.05 8.24
C THR A 879 -8.91 -12.76 8.86
N THR A 880 -8.87 -12.07 10.00
CA THR A 880 -7.62 -11.78 10.73
C THR A 880 -7.47 -12.71 11.92
N LEU A 881 -6.40 -13.50 11.91
CA LEU A 881 -6.03 -14.45 12.95
C LEU A 881 -5.09 -13.78 13.95
N PHE A 882 -5.66 -13.20 15.00
CA PHE A 882 -4.95 -12.55 16.10
C PHE A 882 -4.31 -13.55 17.04
N ARG A 883 -3.14 -13.20 17.57
CA ARG A 883 -2.46 -14.00 18.61
C ARG A 883 -2.78 -13.49 19.99
N SER A 884 -3.31 -14.37 20.83
CA SER A 884 -3.66 -14.06 22.22
C SER A 884 -2.46 -13.66 23.09
N ASN A 885 -1.27 -14.19 22.80
CA ASN A 885 -0.03 -13.88 23.52
C ASN A 885 0.65 -12.57 23.06
N ARG A 886 0.18 -11.93 21.98
CA ARG A 886 0.71 -10.64 21.53
C ARG A 886 -0.21 -9.52 21.98
N ALA A 887 0.31 -8.63 22.83
CA ALA A 887 -0.47 -7.51 23.38
C ALA A 887 -1.08 -6.62 22.27
N ARG A 888 -0.35 -6.37 21.17
CA ARG A 888 -0.84 -5.62 20.00
C ARG A 888 -2.05 -6.30 19.36
N ASP A 889 -1.92 -7.58 19.01
CA ASP A 889 -3.00 -8.35 18.39
C ASP A 889 -4.25 -8.38 19.29
N ARG A 890 -4.07 -8.61 20.59
CA ARG A 890 -5.17 -8.58 21.58
C ARG A 890 -5.87 -7.22 21.62
N SER A 891 -5.11 -6.12 21.63
CA SER A 891 -5.67 -4.77 21.63
C SER A 891 -6.54 -4.49 20.39
N HIS A 892 -6.07 -4.85 19.20
CA HIS A 892 -6.85 -4.71 17.96
C HIS A 892 -8.10 -5.61 17.94
N PHE A 893 -8.01 -6.82 18.51
CA PHE A 893 -9.14 -7.72 18.62
C PHE A 893 -10.20 -7.19 19.61
N GLU A 894 -9.79 -6.75 20.80
CA GLU A 894 -10.69 -6.25 21.85
C GLU A 894 -11.42 -4.96 21.43
N THR A 895 -10.80 -4.16 20.56
CA THR A 895 -11.35 -2.91 20.00
C THR A 895 -11.81 -3.03 18.54
N PHE A 896 -12.03 -4.26 18.05
CA PHE A 896 -12.19 -4.59 16.63
C PHE A 896 -13.15 -3.66 15.87
N ARG A 897 -14.36 -3.44 16.39
CA ARG A 897 -15.35 -2.57 15.74
C ARG A 897 -14.86 -1.13 15.65
N GLY A 898 -14.40 -0.55 16.76
CA GLY A 898 -13.90 0.83 16.79
C GLY A 898 -12.70 1.05 15.86
N TYR A 899 -11.78 0.08 15.83
CA TYR A 899 -10.64 0.10 14.92
C TYR A 899 -11.07 0.06 13.44
N HIS A 900 -12.00 -0.84 13.07
CA HIS A 900 -12.45 -0.98 11.68
C HIS A 900 -13.36 0.16 11.21
N GLU A 901 -14.10 0.79 12.12
CA GLU A 901 -14.97 1.92 11.84
C GLU A 901 -14.19 3.21 11.53
N ALA A 902 -12.95 3.32 12.03
CA ALA A 902 -12.05 4.45 11.80
C ALA A 902 -10.64 4.01 11.35
N LEU A 903 -10.54 3.05 10.42
CA LEU A 903 -9.26 2.48 9.95
C LEU A 903 -8.24 3.54 9.55
N TYR A 904 -8.65 4.50 8.72
CA TYR A 904 -7.75 5.53 8.19
C TYR A 904 -7.25 6.50 9.27
N ARG A 905 -7.99 6.68 10.37
CA ARG A 905 -7.54 7.46 11.53
C ARG A 905 -6.36 6.78 12.25
N SER A 906 -6.25 5.46 12.16
CA SER A 906 -5.22 4.67 12.84
C SER A 906 -3.94 4.53 12.02
N VAL A 907 -3.85 5.17 10.84
CA VAL A 907 -2.63 5.18 10.02
C VAL A 907 -1.52 5.95 10.73
N GLU A 908 -0.36 5.34 10.84
CA GLU A 908 0.83 5.91 11.48
C GLU A 908 1.52 6.94 10.57
N PRO A 909 2.10 8.02 11.13
CA PRO A 909 2.88 8.99 10.34
C PRO A 909 4.12 8.34 9.75
N THR A 910 4.50 8.77 8.54
CA THR A 910 5.71 8.28 7.86
C THR A 910 6.85 9.26 8.04
N SER A 911 8.04 8.77 8.40
CA SER A 911 9.22 9.62 8.65
C SER A 911 10.40 9.30 7.73
N VAL A 912 11.18 10.35 7.41
CA VAL A 912 12.49 10.28 6.74
C VAL A 912 13.45 11.26 7.40
N THR A 913 14.74 10.90 7.53
CA THR A 913 15.76 11.70 8.22
C THR A 913 17.03 11.85 7.36
N PRO A 914 16.90 12.43 6.15
CA PRO A 914 17.92 12.37 5.09
C PRO A 914 19.23 13.09 5.42
N TRP A 915 19.20 14.04 6.35
CA TRP A 915 20.37 14.82 6.74
C TRP A 915 20.96 14.40 8.08
N SER A 916 20.49 13.29 8.67
CA SER A 916 21.11 12.71 9.86
C SER A 916 22.56 12.29 9.60
N LEU A 917 23.37 12.19 10.67
CA LEU A 917 24.77 11.76 10.57
C LEU A 917 24.93 10.45 9.78
N ALA A 918 24.18 9.41 10.15
CA ALA A 918 24.23 8.11 9.48
C ALA A 918 23.83 8.18 7.99
N SER A 919 22.87 9.04 7.64
CA SER A 919 22.47 9.23 6.24
C SER A 919 23.55 9.93 5.42
N ARG A 920 24.19 10.97 6.00
CA ARG A 920 25.29 11.69 5.38
C ARG A 920 26.47 10.76 5.10
N ASP A 921 26.89 10.00 6.11
CA ASP A 921 28.02 9.07 6.00
C ASP A 921 27.80 8.05 4.88
N ARG A 922 26.55 7.62 4.69
CA ARG A 922 26.18 6.62 3.68
C ARG A 922 26.02 7.17 2.27
N SER A 923 25.44 8.36 2.11
CA SER A 923 24.88 8.80 0.82
C SER A 923 25.51 10.07 0.27
N LEU A 924 26.08 10.92 1.13
CA LEU A 924 26.51 12.27 0.74
C LEU A 924 27.66 12.24 -0.28
N ALA A 925 28.62 11.33 -0.11
CA ALA A 925 29.76 11.21 -1.03
C ALA A 925 29.32 10.88 -2.47
N GLY A 926 28.42 9.91 -2.64
CA GLY A 926 27.90 9.53 -3.95
C GLY A 926 27.04 10.62 -4.59
N ALA A 927 26.21 11.30 -3.79
CA ALA A 927 25.40 12.42 -4.23
C ALA A 927 26.27 13.62 -4.65
N LEU A 928 27.29 13.98 -3.87
CA LEU A 928 28.23 15.06 -4.17
C LEU A 928 28.98 14.82 -5.49
N VAL A 929 29.52 13.61 -5.69
CA VAL A 929 30.17 13.26 -6.95
C VAL A 929 29.18 13.33 -8.11
N THR A 930 27.95 12.84 -7.93
CA THR A 930 26.89 12.96 -8.94
C THR A 930 26.67 14.42 -9.35
N LEU A 931 26.53 15.33 -8.38
CA LEU A 931 26.31 16.76 -8.65
C LEU A 931 27.46 17.37 -9.46
N LEU A 932 28.70 17.18 -9.00
CA LEU A 932 29.87 17.81 -9.61
C LEU A 932 30.21 17.21 -10.98
N ARG A 933 30.20 15.88 -11.09
CA ARG A 933 30.52 15.14 -12.32
C ARG A 933 29.62 15.50 -13.49
N HIS A 934 28.32 15.69 -13.23
CA HIS A 934 27.32 15.98 -14.27
C HIS A 934 27.12 17.46 -14.54
N THR A 935 27.73 18.33 -13.73
CA THR A 935 27.66 19.77 -13.93
C THR A 935 28.94 20.34 -14.52
N ILE A 936 30.10 19.86 -14.05
CA ILE A 936 31.43 20.37 -14.39
C ILE A 936 32.07 19.44 -15.44
N SER A 937 32.29 19.97 -16.65
CA SER A 937 32.77 19.19 -17.80
C SER A 937 34.15 18.54 -17.58
N SER A 938 35.03 19.19 -16.81
CA SER A 938 36.33 18.62 -16.45
C SER A 938 36.19 17.42 -15.52
N LEU A 939 35.08 17.23 -14.82
CA LEU A 939 34.90 16.14 -13.86
C LEU A 939 34.09 14.95 -14.41
N THR A 940 33.60 15.00 -15.65
CA THR A 940 32.62 14.03 -16.18
C THR A 940 33.15 12.60 -16.39
N GLU A 941 34.36 12.43 -16.94
CA GLU A 941 34.90 11.11 -17.26
C GLU A 941 35.34 10.31 -16.01
N ASN A 942 35.49 8.99 -16.11
CA ASN A 942 35.92 8.18 -14.95
C ASN A 942 37.27 8.66 -14.37
N ALA A 943 38.21 9.04 -15.23
CA ALA A 943 39.51 9.61 -14.85
C ALA A 943 39.44 11.10 -14.47
N GLY A 944 38.26 11.72 -14.59
CA GLY A 944 38.00 13.10 -14.17
C GLY A 944 38.20 13.32 -12.68
N ALA A 945 38.09 12.27 -11.87
CA ALA A 945 38.38 12.33 -10.43
C ALA A 945 39.79 12.89 -10.12
N SER A 946 40.79 12.63 -10.98
CA SER A 946 42.14 13.18 -10.86
C SER A 946 42.25 14.69 -11.07
N ARG A 947 41.22 15.33 -11.63
CA ARG A 947 41.21 16.75 -12.00
C ARG A 947 40.60 17.66 -10.94
N MET A 948 40.18 17.12 -9.80
CA MET A 948 39.78 17.92 -8.64
C MET A 948 40.99 18.72 -8.12
N ASP A 949 40.89 20.04 -8.11
CA ASP A 949 41.91 20.95 -7.56
C ASP A 949 41.23 22.17 -6.93
N LEU A 950 41.17 22.23 -5.60
CA LEU A 950 40.54 23.36 -4.90
C LEU A 950 41.41 24.63 -4.92
N ASN A 951 42.64 24.57 -5.42
CA ASN A 951 43.48 25.76 -5.65
C ASN A 951 43.18 26.42 -7.00
N ASP A 952 42.50 25.72 -7.92
CA ASP A 952 41.95 26.31 -9.13
C ASP A 952 40.75 27.19 -8.75
N ALA A 953 40.92 28.51 -8.89
CA ALA A 953 39.92 29.50 -8.50
C ALA A 953 38.60 29.36 -9.29
N ASP A 954 38.66 28.99 -10.57
CA ASP A 954 37.48 28.85 -11.43
C ASP A 954 36.69 27.58 -11.07
N LEU A 955 37.40 26.48 -10.80
CA LEU A 955 36.78 25.24 -10.33
C LEU A 955 36.17 25.42 -8.94
N LYS A 956 36.89 26.05 -8.02
CA LYS A 956 36.42 26.32 -6.67
C LYS A 956 35.17 27.20 -6.66
N ALA A 957 35.13 28.28 -7.44
CA ALA A 957 33.96 29.15 -7.53
C ALA A 957 32.71 28.42 -8.08
N GLN A 958 32.89 27.52 -9.05
CA GLN A 958 31.81 26.66 -9.55
C GLN A 958 31.31 25.71 -8.45
N ILE A 959 32.22 25.08 -7.70
CA ILE A 959 31.87 24.17 -6.59
C ILE A 959 31.12 24.94 -5.49
N GLU A 960 31.61 26.11 -5.07
CA GLU A 960 30.96 26.95 -4.05
C GLU A 960 29.52 27.30 -4.44
N THR A 961 29.29 27.64 -5.71
CA THR A 961 27.95 27.93 -6.23
C THR A 961 27.03 26.70 -6.15
N LEU A 962 27.53 25.53 -6.55
CA LEU A 962 26.75 24.29 -6.52
C LEU A 962 26.45 23.83 -5.10
N VAL A 963 27.42 23.93 -4.20
CA VAL A 963 27.25 23.61 -2.77
C VAL A 963 26.24 24.56 -2.13
N SER A 964 26.29 25.85 -2.44
CA SER A 964 25.30 26.81 -1.93
C SER A 964 23.86 26.45 -2.35
N HIS A 965 23.65 26.09 -3.62
CA HIS A 965 22.32 25.65 -4.08
C HIS A 965 21.89 24.32 -3.45
N PHE A 966 22.82 23.38 -3.25
CA PHE A 966 22.54 22.13 -2.54
C PHE A 966 22.12 22.37 -1.10
N LEU A 967 22.86 23.22 -0.37
CA LEU A 967 22.55 23.56 1.02
C LEU A 967 21.23 24.33 1.16
N ALA A 968 20.78 25.06 0.13
CA ALA A 968 19.45 25.66 0.13
C ALA A 968 18.34 24.60 0.19
N ILE A 969 18.48 23.50 -0.56
CA ILE A 969 17.54 22.36 -0.50
C ILE A 969 17.62 21.66 0.86
N VAL A 970 18.83 21.48 1.40
CA VAL A 970 19.03 20.93 2.75
C VAL A 970 18.30 21.80 3.77
N ASN A 971 18.44 23.12 3.70
CA ASN A 971 17.80 24.06 4.61
C ASN A 971 16.27 24.03 4.53
N ASP A 972 15.72 23.93 3.32
CA ASP A 972 14.29 23.83 3.09
C ASP A 972 13.71 22.50 3.62
N SER A 973 14.52 21.43 3.59
CA SER A 973 14.18 20.12 4.14
C SER A 973 14.33 20.05 5.66
N ASP A 974 15.52 20.36 6.17
CA ASP A 974 15.90 20.35 7.57
C ASP A 974 16.93 21.45 7.87
N THR A 975 16.43 22.57 8.38
CA THR A 975 17.23 23.74 8.76
C THR A 975 18.27 23.39 9.83
N SER A 976 17.99 22.44 10.73
CA SER A 976 18.86 22.11 11.86
C SER A 976 20.15 21.40 11.43
N GLU A 977 20.09 20.63 10.34
CA GLU A 977 21.22 19.84 9.84
C GLU A 977 22.03 20.55 8.75
N THR A 978 21.66 21.79 8.39
CA THR A 978 22.31 22.52 7.29
C THR A 978 23.79 22.78 7.56
N ALA A 979 24.13 23.27 8.75
CA ALA A 979 25.52 23.58 9.12
C ALA A 979 26.40 22.32 9.20
N ASN A 980 25.87 21.23 9.76
CA ASN A 980 26.57 19.95 9.83
C ASN A 980 26.78 19.36 8.42
N THR A 981 25.78 19.50 7.54
CA THR A 981 25.88 19.03 6.15
C THR A 981 26.89 19.83 5.35
N ASP A 982 26.95 21.16 5.53
CA ASP A 982 27.97 22.02 4.92
C ASP A 982 29.39 21.59 5.32
N ALA A 983 29.62 21.39 6.63
CA ALA A 983 30.89 20.91 7.15
C ALA A 983 31.31 19.57 6.52
N ALA A 984 30.39 18.60 6.44
CA ALA A 984 30.64 17.29 5.85
C ALA A 984 30.92 17.36 4.34
N VAL A 985 30.20 18.21 3.59
CA VAL A 985 30.46 18.43 2.16
C VAL A 985 31.88 18.95 1.95
N TRP A 986 32.31 19.96 2.71
CA TRP A 986 33.65 20.52 2.57
C TRP A 986 34.77 19.58 3.05
N GLU A 987 34.48 18.73 4.04
CA GLU A 987 35.39 17.65 4.42
C GLU A 987 35.64 16.69 3.25
N LEU A 988 34.57 16.19 2.61
CA LEU A 988 34.66 15.32 1.43
C LEU A 988 35.38 16.01 0.27
N LEU A 989 35.11 17.29 0.01
CA LEU A 989 35.79 18.04 -1.06
C LEU A 989 37.29 18.15 -0.82
N ARG A 990 37.71 18.47 0.41
CA ARG A 990 39.13 18.55 0.78
C ARG A 990 39.80 17.19 0.73
N GLU A 991 39.11 16.13 1.14
CA GLU A 991 39.64 14.77 1.03
C GLU A 991 39.84 14.36 -0.43
N TRP A 992 38.86 14.63 -1.30
CA TRP A 992 38.98 14.36 -2.73
C TRP A 992 40.14 15.16 -3.35
N ASP A 993 40.26 16.46 -3.06
CA ASP A 993 41.38 17.30 -3.50
C ASP A 993 42.73 16.70 -3.10
N ASN A 994 42.89 16.32 -1.83
CA ASN A 994 44.11 15.70 -1.30
C ASN A 994 44.44 14.36 -1.98
N ARG A 995 43.43 13.53 -2.27
CA ARG A 995 43.61 12.25 -2.99
C ARG A 995 43.99 12.47 -4.45
N ALA A 996 43.35 13.44 -5.12
CA ALA A 996 43.67 13.80 -6.48
C ALA A 996 45.09 14.38 -6.59
N GLN A 997 45.49 15.23 -5.64
CA GLN A 997 46.84 15.78 -5.56
C GLN A 997 47.90 14.68 -5.37
N ARG A 998 47.68 13.73 -4.43
CA ARG A 998 48.58 12.59 -4.23
C ARG A 998 48.73 11.76 -5.51
N ALA A 999 47.63 11.40 -6.16
CA ALA A 999 47.67 10.65 -7.41
C ALA A 999 48.46 11.40 -8.51
N ARG A 1000 48.28 12.73 -8.62
CA ARG A 1000 49.05 13.57 -9.55
C ARG A 1000 50.55 13.57 -9.25
N LEU A 1001 50.94 13.65 -7.98
CA LEU A 1001 52.35 13.63 -7.54
C LEU A 1001 53.02 12.28 -7.79
N ASP A 1002 52.30 11.18 -7.60
CA ASP A 1002 52.78 9.81 -7.79
C ASP A 1002 52.79 9.38 -9.28
N GLY A 1003 52.36 10.25 -10.20
CA GLY A 1003 52.20 9.93 -11.62
C GLY A 1003 51.10 8.90 -11.91
N ALA A 1004 50.24 8.62 -10.93
CA ALA A 1004 49.10 7.72 -11.04
C ALA A 1004 47.84 8.46 -11.51
N ARG A 1005 46.76 7.71 -11.76
CA ARG A 1005 45.43 8.27 -12.05
C ARG A 1005 44.45 7.86 -10.96
N LEU A 1006 43.85 8.86 -10.30
CA LEU A 1006 42.66 8.66 -9.49
C LEU A 1006 41.44 8.54 -10.41
N LEU A 1007 40.73 7.42 -10.29
CA LEU A 1007 39.46 7.16 -10.97
C LEU A 1007 38.29 7.38 -9.99
N TYR A 1008 37.06 7.55 -10.47
CA TYR A 1008 35.89 7.43 -9.60
C TYR A 1008 35.74 5.98 -9.16
N ASP A 1009 35.56 5.08 -10.14
CA ASP A 1009 35.42 3.64 -9.93
C ASP A 1009 36.60 2.90 -10.55
N ARG A 1010 37.10 1.87 -9.84
CA ARG A 1010 38.28 1.12 -10.26
C ARG A 1010 37.94 0.12 -11.37
N LYS A 1011 38.85 -0.09 -12.33
CA LYS A 1011 38.72 -1.12 -13.37
C LYS A 1011 39.56 -2.35 -13.05
N GLY A 1012 40.72 -2.15 -12.44
CA GLY A 1012 41.59 -3.18 -11.86
C GLY A 1012 41.64 -3.11 -10.34
N ALA A 1013 42.16 -4.16 -9.70
CA ALA A 1013 42.28 -4.23 -8.24
C ALA A 1013 43.25 -3.18 -7.67
N ASP A 1014 44.29 -2.84 -8.44
CA ASP A 1014 45.38 -1.92 -8.05
C ASP A 1014 45.13 -0.46 -8.47
N ASP A 1015 44.01 -0.16 -9.14
CA ASP A 1015 43.71 1.22 -9.54
C ASP A 1015 43.36 2.07 -8.31
N ALA A 1016 43.98 3.25 -8.20
CA ALA A 1016 43.56 4.26 -7.23
C ALA A 1016 42.16 4.77 -7.59
N ALA A 1017 41.21 4.64 -6.65
CA ALA A 1017 39.83 5.06 -6.84
C ALA A 1017 39.32 5.91 -5.68
N LEU A 1018 38.44 6.86 -6.01
CA LEU A 1018 37.71 7.65 -5.03
C LEU A 1018 36.65 6.79 -4.34
N PHE A 1019 36.01 5.89 -5.08
CA PHE A 1019 34.98 4.99 -4.58
C PHE A 1019 35.51 3.62 -4.19
N LYS A 1020 34.77 3.02 -3.25
CA LYS A 1020 34.92 1.66 -2.78
C LYS A 1020 33.52 1.05 -2.64
N ARG A 1021 33.32 -0.13 -3.21
CA ARG A 1021 32.06 -0.87 -3.09
C ARG A 1021 32.04 -1.70 -1.80
N PHE A 1022 30.86 -2.07 -1.33
CA PHE A 1022 30.71 -2.97 -0.17
C PHE A 1022 31.46 -4.30 -0.40
N GLY A 1023 32.20 -4.75 0.61
CA GLY A 1023 33.02 -5.96 0.55
C GLY A 1023 34.33 -5.83 -0.24
N GLN A 1024 34.55 -4.71 -0.94
CA GLN A 1024 35.81 -4.45 -1.64
C GLN A 1024 36.90 -4.06 -0.64
N SER A 1025 38.13 -4.53 -0.81
CA SER A 1025 39.28 -4.11 0.01
C SER A 1025 39.95 -2.84 -0.56
N GLY A 1026 40.83 -2.21 0.23
CA GLY A 1026 41.56 -0.98 -0.16
C GLY A 1026 40.91 0.32 0.31
N GLU A 1027 41.54 1.43 -0.04
CA GLU A 1027 41.08 2.80 0.29
C GLU A 1027 40.00 3.29 -0.67
N GLY A 1028 39.13 4.19 -0.19
CA GLY A 1028 38.01 4.76 -0.98
C GLY A 1028 36.80 5.05 -0.11
N TRP A 1029 35.94 5.96 -0.56
CA TRP A 1029 34.64 6.22 0.04
C TRP A 1029 33.70 5.05 -0.22
N LEU A 1030 33.09 4.54 0.84
CA LEU A 1030 32.10 3.49 0.71
C LEU A 1030 30.84 4.08 0.07
N VAL A 1031 30.53 3.62 -1.14
CA VAL A 1031 29.34 4.08 -1.87
C VAL A 1031 28.47 2.91 -2.29
N ALA A 1032 27.17 3.12 -2.24
CA ALA A 1032 26.19 2.12 -2.61
C ALA A 1032 25.97 2.09 -4.14
N ASP A 1033 25.94 0.87 -4.71
CA ASP A 1033 25.55 0.65 -6.12
C ASP A 1033 24.02 0.71 -6.32
N SER A 1034 23.24 0.63 -5.24
CA SER A 1034 21.78 0.68 -5.18
C SER A 1034 21.35 1.46 -3.93
N MET A 1035 20.23 2.19 -3.99
CA MET A 1035 19.69 2.90 -2.82
C MET A 1035 19.26 1.95 -1.68
N ARG A 1036 19.16 0.65 -1.97
CA ARG A 1036 18.81 -0.42 -1.02
C ARG A 1036 20.00 -1.21 -0.48
N SER A 1037 21.23 -0.97 -0.94
CA SER A 1037 22.40 -1.74 -0.47
C SER A 1037 22.62 -1.48 1.02
N VAL A 1038 22.29 -2.44 1.87
CA VAL A 1038 22.48 -2.40 3.33
C VAL A 1038 23.92 -2.82 3.65
N GLU A 1039 24.49 -2.28 4.72
CA GLU A 1039 25.68 -2.88 5.33
C GLU A 1039 25.37 -4.34 5.71
N PRO A 1040 26.28 -5.30 5.46
CA PRO A 1040 26.12 -6.63 6.01
C PRO A 1040 25.98 -6.53 7.52
N GLY A 1041 25.01 -7.24 8.11
CA GLY A 1041 24.87 -7.30 9.57
C GLY A 1041 26.19 -7.69 10.21
N VAL A 1042 26.72 -6.84 11.09
CA VAL A 1042 27.91 -7.13 11.86
C VAL A 1042 27.52 -8.08 12.99
N ALA A 1043 28.17 -9.23 13.07
CA ALA A 1043 28.05 -10.09 14.24
C ALA A 1043 28.71 -9.36 15.42
N ILE A 1044 27.89 -8.75 16.28
CA ILE A 1044 28.35 -8.18 17.54
C ILE A 1044 28.50 -9.36 18.51
N ASP A 1045 29.75 -9.72 18.79
CA ASP A 1045 30.06 -10.66 19.87
C ASP A 1045 30.10 -9.85 21.17
N VAL A 1046 28.99 -9.85 21.90
CA VAL A 1046 28.91 -9.19 23.21
C VAL A 1046 29.71 -10.03 24.19
N ARG A 1047 30.98 -9.65 24.41
CA ARG A 1047 31.77 -10.20 25.51
C ARG A 1047 31.15 -9.72 26.82
N GLU A 1048 30.65 -10.65 27.63
CA GLU A 1048 30.32 -10.35 29.02
C GLU A 1048 31.56 -9.78 29.73
N PRO A 1049 31.40 -8.72 30.54
CA PRO A 1049 32.50 -8.20 31.32
C PRO A 1049 32.84 -9.22 32.42
N PHE A 1050 34.09 -9.70 32.40
CA PHE A 1050 34.78 -10.51 33.41
C PHE A 1050 34.58 -12.03 33.38
N GLU A 1051 35.46 -12.73 32.65
CA GLU A 1051 36.24 -13.83 33.22
C GLU A 1051 37.70 -13.67 32.73
N GLU A 1052 38.64 -13.58 33.68
CA GLU A 1052 40.10 -13.55 33.45
C GLU A 1052 40.63 -14.88 32.89
#